data_AF-A0A1Z9SNI2-F1
#
_entry.id   AF-A0A1Z9SNI2-F1
#
_cell.length_a   1.000
_cell.length_b   1.000
_cell.length_c   1.000
_cell.angle_alpha   90.00
_cell.angle_beta   90.00
_cell.angle_gamma   90.00
#
_symmetry.space_group_name_H-M   'P 1'
#
loop_
_entity.id
_entity.type
_entity.pdbx_description
1 polymer ?
#
loop_
_entity_poly.entity_id
_entity_poly.type
_entity_poly.pdbx_seq_one_letter_code
_entity_poly.pdbx_strand_id
1 'polypeptide(L)'
;MIILRYVILFFIALMNFAATSPLKKEFRATWVITWEYISSSQNASETMNRIDQIMDNHVAANMNAVFFQVRQSGTSYYLSSYEPWGYYAGYENPGFDPLQYAVNSAHSRGLEIHAWFNVFQASSTHEGTPSQEHPDWICRDRDGNPMTSSRSLSPGLEEVRQYTTNVAMEIVNNYNIDGLHLDYIRWNEYSSGSLQMLPEGQVEEINMIDGSIHPETLYQLENNRTGRYLYDVDHPYSDGVPGGFSSWEDWWRTSVTTFVSTLHDSIQEIKPYVRLSTAVLGRYNWGGWQGYGTVYQDGALWFNQGFVDQLTPMHYHWTTSNGFAQMLQGSNESWFPYLQEGASQGRLFSAGPGSYVLADQNLWENHTGIVHTLQNIEFVDGFQFFSSGTWEDYQYWQEAGHTFFQERAIISHIPEYESISDVTPSPDCVVTQVNELEYQLNITRNSQGIPLWTIVSLSPSDSINVLPSIYSTHFGAEDLLLPISFDGLQTYEGSYDISVENFNRFWIESENSAQSTTGFVPSFSPIITDINIDQNDTITANTVIRIEFSKEMNQESFEQSFSLLPSTEFTIEWSNLWQDEGKAVSIYFPELLAFDAEYTLEISGELTDIIGKYLDGNADGFSGDGISITFHTEPTDLTGPQISNIYPISNYIFDTEAVFNIMFDEVLDNTSINEASLQIQSGEQSLTVDHIEYTMDGKTTLSLKPFSPLVSNSTCTISIHNLSDTLGNTISQPLIFNYNTADFYYSNKTFLDRFNAGAGWWQPDGSGSTVGTLGSETQFNYSNSVFVPGVTMNSNGRKSGALQYAWDPNAPSSFLRLHNAGEPSNVVLDTSNIVQIYIYSDGSNNQITISLYEYIAGSLSDDVIEVMAWQELNWTGWKLIEWNLSESEQIGDWLSNDQTMDGDEYFLDGILLKPGGEGLMSGKIYFDDLRIISKSTGTPIENDPPQITTIPDTTIENGDNFYFFVNYTDNNDHDTHRIIVNTDTSAISTIIHGHTSGSVVSIDYEPYVGSTDIEVLVNDFGIGELSDTAYFSLTIGENLTSDIDIHPKNFVIKNTYPNPFNPTVTIDFDIDRQRTVSAHIFNIAGEKVKTLFENQNFNSGNHIKKWHARNDLGYKVSNGIYFIQFVSENILLQRKIIYVK
;
A
#
# COMPACT_ATOMS: atom_id res chain seq x y z
N MET A 1 58.59 -35.50 0.89
CA MET A 1 58.57 -34.18 1.55
C MET A 1 57.86 -33.11 0.74
N ILE A 2 58.12 -32.95 -0.56
CA ILE A 2 57.47 -31.91 -1.38
C ILE A 2 55.96 -32.18 -1.58
N ILE A 3 55.56 -33.42 -1.85
CA ILE A 3 54.13 -33.80 -1.99
C ILE A 3 53.36 -33.60 -0.67
N LEU A 4 53.97 -33.93 0.48
CA LEU A 4 53.35 -33.70 1.79
C LEU A 4 53.19 -32.20 2.09
N ARG A 5 54.11 -31.35 1.59
CA ARG A 5 54.03 -29.90 1.72
C ARG A 5 52.95 -29.30 0.82
N TYR A 6 52.75 -29.84 -0.38
CA TYR A 6 51.63 -29.43 -1.26
C TYR A 6 50.28 -29.96 -0.77
N VAL A 7 50.20 -31.15 -0.18
CA VAL A 7 48.97 -31.66 0.43
C VAL A 7 48.60 -30.87 1.68
N ILE A 8 49.58 -30.49 2.52
CA ILE A 8 49.34 -29.63 3.68
C ILE A 8 49.01 -28.19 3.25
N LEU A 9 49.65 -27.63 2.23
CA LEU A 9 49.29 -26.31 1.71
C LEU A 9 47.95 -26.29 0.97
N PHE A 10 47.55 -27.40 0.33
CA PHE A 10 46.24 -27.56 -0.29
C PHE A 10 45.14 -27.77 0.76
N PHE A 11 45.42 -28.48 1.86
CA PHE A 11 44.50 -28.59 3.01
C PHE A 11 44.41 -27.28 3.81
N ILE A 12 45.49 -26.51 3.97
CA ILE A 12 45.45 -25.19 4.60
C ILE A 12 44.75 -24.16 3.68
N ALA A 13 44.87 -24.30 2.36
CA ALA A 13 44.09 -23.49 1.42
C ALA A 13 42.60 -23.85 1.46
N LEU A 14 42.24 -25.13 1.58
CA LEU A 14 40.85 -25.57 1.74
C LEU A 14 40.25 -25.25 3.13
N MET A 15 41.07 -25.14 4.18
CA MET A 15 40.63 -24.71 5.52
C MET A 15 40.47 -23.19 5.67
N ASN A 16 40.80 -22.39 4.65
CA ASN A 16 40.58 -20.93 4.61
C ASN A 16 39.46 -20.51 3.64
N PHE A 17 38.64 -21.45 3.17
CA PHE A 17 37.44 -21.17 2.36
C PHE A 17 36.16 -21.69 3.03
N ALA A 18 36.06 -21.56 4.35
CA ALA A 18 34.78 -21.26 4.96
C ALA A 18 34.73 -19.74 5.14
N ALA A 19 34.65 -19.01 4.01
CA ALA A 19 34.19 -17.64 4.10
C ALA A 19 32.72 -17.77 4.50
N THR A 20 32.39 -17.45 5.74
CA THR A 20 31.02 -17.19 6.14
C THR A 20 30.48 -16.19 5.13
N SER A 21 29.42 -16.57 4.42
CA SER A 21 28.80 -15.66 3.48
C SER A 21 28.33 -14.41 4.24
N PRO A 22 28.49 -13.20 3.68
CA PRO A 22 28.22 -11.98 4.41
C PRO A 22 26.74 -11.86 4.76
N LEU A 23 26.44 -11.37 5.97
CA LEU A 23 25.08 -11.03 6.39
C LEU A 23 24.46 -10.00 5.44
N LYS A 24 23.13 -10.08 5.25
CA LYS A 24 22.39 -9.08 4.47
C LYS A 24 22.57 -7.69 5.09
N LYS A 25 22.97 -6.72 4.26
CA LYS A 25 23.16 -5.32 4.66
C LYS A 25 22.13 -4.46 3.96
N GLU A 26 21.31 -3.76 4.72
CA GLU A 26 20.25 -2.88 4.23
C GLU A 26 19.73 -2.01 5.38
N PHE A 27 19.76 -0.68 5.25
CA PHE A 27 19.12 0.23 6.20
C PHE A 27 17.60 0.21 5.98
N ARG A 28 16.80 0.13 7.05
CA ARG A 28 15.34 0.09 6.95
C ARG A 28 14.72 0.89 8.08
N ALA A 29 13.94 1.91 7.73
CA ALA A 29 13.24 2.75 8.70
C ALA A 29 11.90 3.27 8.19
N THR A 30 11.05 3.72 9.11
CA THR A 30 9.98 4.67 8.82
C THR A 30 10.16 5.96 9.59
N TRP A 31 9.44 7.00 9.16
CA TRP A 31 9.34 8.26 9.87
C TRP A 31 8.17 8.23 10.83
N VAL A 32 8.47 8.44 12.11
CA VAL A 32 7.52 8.51 13.21
C VAL A 32 7.30 9.98 13.57
N ILE A 33 6.10 10.46 13.30
CA ILE A 33 5.72 11.86 13.47
C ILE A 33 5.25 12.09 14.91
N THR A 34 5.45 13.31 15.43
CA THR A 34 5.19 13.60 16.85
C THR A 34 3.78 13.21 17.30
N TRP A 35 2.76 13.55 16.52
CA TRP A 35 1.36 13.27 16.87
C TRP A 35 1.00 11.78 16.86
N GLU A 36 1.86 10.93 16.31
CA GLU A 36 1.65 9.47 16.30
C GLU A 36 2.00 8.82 17.63
N TYR A 37 2.81 9.48 18.47
CA TYR A 37 3.26 8.91 19.75
C TYR A 37 2.89 9.74 20.97
N ILE A 38 2.64 11.05 20.86
CA ILE A 38 2.28 11.90 22.00
C ILE A 38 1.12 12.85 21.67
N SER A 39 0.20 13.00 22.64
CA SER A 39 -0.89 13.97 22.63
C SER A 39 -1.09 14.58 24.01
N SER A 40 -1.58 15.81 24.07
CA SER A 40 -1.86 16.54 25.32
C SER A 40 -2.93 15.86 26.20
N SER A 41 -3.75 14.99 25.62
CA SER A 41 -4.75 14.20 26.32
C SER A 41 -4.22 12.90 26.94
N GLN A 42 -3.02 12.46 26.53
CA GLN A 42 -2.44 11.20 26.99
C GLN A 42 -1.65 11.37 28.29
N ASN A 43 -1.68 10.35 29.13
CA ASN A 43 -0.76 10.25 30.27
C ASN A 43 0.54 9.54 29.89
N ALA A 44 1.57 9.67 30.74
CA ALA A 44 2.90 9.11 30.50
C ALA A 44 2.90 7.60 30.16
N SER A 45 2.03 6.81 30.78
CA SER A 45 1.98 5.36 30.52
C SER A 45 1.40 5.05 29.14
N GLU A 46 0.42 5.83 28.67
CA GLU A 46 -0.18 5.66 27.34
C GLU A 46 0.85 6.01 26.25
N THR A 47 1.56 7.13 26.41
CA THR A 47 2.64 7.53 25.51
C THR A 47 3.78 6.48 25.49
N MET A 48 4.18 5.95 26.64
CA MET A 48 5.19 4.87 26.72
C MET A 48 4.74 3.60 25.98
N ASN A 49 3.50 3.15 26.21
CA ASN A 49 2.94 1.99 25.51
C ASN A 49 2.88 2.22 24.00
N ARG A 50 2.51 3.42 23.56
CA ARG A 50 2.49 3.76 22.14
C ARG A 50 3.89 3.74 21.53
N ILE A 51 4.90 4.26 22.23
CA ILE A 51 6.30 4.17 21.79
C ILE A 51 6.72 2.70 21.66
N ASP A 52 6.41 1.85 22.64
CA ASP A 52 6.72 0.41 22.56
C ASP A 52 6.05 -0.27 21.37
N GLN A 53 4.78 0.01 21.12
CA GLN A 53 4.05 -0.50 19.96
C GLN A 53 4.72 -0.08 18.64
N ILE A 54 5.14 1.18 18.52
CA ILE A 54 5.86 1.67 17.34
C ILE A 54 7.16 0.89 17.14
N MET A 55 7.91 0.58 18.21
CA MET A 55 9.13 -0.21 18.08
C MET A 55 8.83 -1.68 17.72
N ASP A 56 7.77 -2.28 18.29
CA ASP A 56 7.33 -3.64 17.95
C ASP A 56 6.88 -3.75 16.49
N ASN A 57 6.22 -2.73 15.96
CA ASN A 57 5.84 -2.63 14.55
C ASN A 57 7.07 -2.63 13.62
N HIS A 58 8.12 -1.88 13.96
CA HIS A 58 9.38 -1.89 13.19
C HIS A 58 10.05 -3.27 13.23
N VAL A 59 10.03 -3.95 14.37
CA VAL A 59 10.53 -5.34 14.49
C VAL A 59 9.72 -6.30 13.62
N ALA A 60 8.39 -6.17 13.59
CA ALA A 60 7.51 -6.99 12.77
C ALA A 60 7.79 -6.83 11.26
N ALA A 61 8.18 -5.64 10.82
CA ALA A 61 8.59 -5.37 9.45
C ALA A 61 10.07 -5.71 9.15
N ASN A 62 10.78 -6.37 10.07
CA ASN A 62 12.22 -6.65 9.98
C ASN A 62 13.06 -5.38 9.70
N MET A 63 12.64 -4.24 10.24
CA MET A 63 13.40 -2.98 10.18
C MET A 63 14.51 -2.94 11.24
N ASN A 64 15.49 -2.07 11.04
CA ASN A 64 16.65 -1.95 11.94
C ASN A 64 16.89 -0.53 12.44
N ALA A 65 16.09 0.45 12.02
CA ALA A 65 16.18 1.83 12.48
C ALA A 65 14.80 2.51 12.54
N VAL A 66 14.72 3.59 13.33
CA VAL A 66 13.52 4.45 13.45
C VAL A 66 13.93 5.92 13.34
N PHE A 67 13.29 6.69 12.45
CA PHE A 67 13.39 8.15 12.45
C PHE A 67 12.30 8.73 13.36
N PHE A 68 12.67 9.14 14.57
CA PHE A 68 11.73 9.51 15.63
C PHE A 68 11.72 11.03 15.84
N GLN A 69 10.62 11.72 15.53
CA GLN A 69 10.58 13.20 15.61
C GLN A 69 10.68 13.70 17.05
N VAL A 70 11.70 14.51 17.35
CA VAL A 70 11.94 15.04 18.70
C VAL A 70 11.89 16.57 18.78
N ARG A 71 11.94 17.25 17.63
CA ARG A 71 11.84 18.70 17.53
C ARG A 71 11.01 19.10 16.32
N GLN A 72 10.03 19.95 16.56
CA GLN A 72 9.29 20.65 15.49
C GLN A 72 8.80 22.00 15.98
N SER A 73 8.62 22.96 15.05
CA SER A 73 8.07 24.28 15.32
C SER A 73 8.80 25.07 16.41
N GLY A 74 10.09 24.81 16.65
CA GLY A 74 10.88 25.47 17.70
C GLY A 74 10.51 25.02 19.12
N THR A 75 10.01 23.80 19.25
CA THR A 75 9.63 23.17 20.52
C THR A 75 10.19 21.75 20.61
N SER A 76 10.35 21.25 21.84
CA SER A 76 10.97 19.96 22.14
C SER A 76 9.97 18.89 22.62
N TYR A 77 10.29 17.63 22.32
CA TYR A 77 9.62 16.43 22.84
C TYR A 77 10.63 15.54 23.60
N TYR A 78 11.54 16.22 24.30
CA TYR A 78 12.58 15.71 25.16
C TYR A 78 12.91 16.79 26.19
N LEU A 79 13.68 16.48 27.24
CA LEU A 79 14.05 17.48 28.23
C LEU A 79 15.10 18.46 27.66
N SER A 80 14.64 19.61 27.18
CA SER A 80 15.51 20.67 26.66
C SER A 80 15.71 21.83 27.64
N SER A 81 16.92 22.41 27.62
CA SER A 81 17.23 23.67 28.28
C SER A 81 17.18 24.89 27.34
N TYR A 82 17.02 24.65 26.04
CA TYR A 82 16.91 25.68 25.00
C TYR A 82 15.46 25.96 24.59
N GLU A 83 14.63 24.92 24.48
CA GLU A 83 13.28 25.05 23.89
C GLU A 83 12.18 24.47 24.80
N PRO A 84 11.01 25.11 24.87
CA PRO A 84 9.90 24.63 25.67
C PRO A 84 9.28 23.36 25.08
N TRP A 85 8.50 22.66 25.89
CA TRP A 85 7.67 21.53 25.44
C TRP A 85 6.71 21.96 24.32
N GLY A 86 6.48 21.09 23.36
CA GLY A 86 5.65 21.40 22.19
C GLY A 86 4.14 21.25 22.39
N TYR A 87 3.41 21.69 21.36
CA TYR A 87 1.94 21.67 21.33
C TYR A 87 1.35 20.29 21.63
N TYR A 88 1.92 19.22 21.06
CA TYR A 88 1.41 17.85 21.26
C TYR A 88 1.69 17.31 22.67
N ALA A 89 2.57 17.95 23.45
CA ALA A 89 2.74 17.68 24.88
C ALA A 89 1.89 18.61 25.76
N GLY A 90 1.07 19.49 25.15
CA GLY A 90 0.30 20.51 25.86
C GLY A 90 1.13 21.68 26.37
N TYR A 91 2.33 21.92 25.81
CA TYR A 91 3.32 22.90 26.29
C TYR A 91 3.80 22.69 27.75
N GLU A 92 3.51 21.53 28.32
CA GLU A 92 3.93 21.16 29.68
C GLU A 92 4.77 19.88 29.66
N ASN A 93 5.47 19.62 30.76
CA ASN A 93 6.22 18.38 30.91
C ASN A 93 5.25 17.19 31.04
N PRO A 94 5.30 16.18 30.15
CA PRO A 94 4.37 15.04 30.15
C PRO A 94 4.58 14.06 31.33
N GLY A 95 5.48 14.38 32.26
CA GLY A 95 5.81 13.57 33.45
C GLY A 95 6.96 12.60 33.24
N PHE A 96 7.54 12.54 32.03
CA PHE A 96 8.70 11.73 31.67
C PHE A 96 9.43 12.33 30.46
N ASP A 97 10.55 11.72 30.05
CA ASP A 97 11.30 12.13 28.85
C ASP A 97 11.02 11.14 27.70
N PRO A 98 10.26 11.54 26.66
CA PRO A 98 9.89 10.67 25.56
C PRO A 98 11.08 10.15 24.74
N LEU A 99 12.07 11.00 24.43
CA LEU A 99 13.26 10.58 23.68
C LEU A 99 14.10 9.59 24.48
N GLN A 100 14.30 9.82 25.78
CA GLN A 100 15.05 8.87 26.60
C GLN A 100 14.36 7.50 26.67
N TYR A 101 13.02 7.48 26.75
CA TYR A 101 12.25 6.25 26.72
C TYR A 101 12.36 5.54 25.37
N ALA A 102 12.19 6.27 24.27
CA ALA A 102 12.30 5.74 22.91
C ALA A 102 13.68 5.13 22.64
N VAL A 103 14.77 5.77 23.11
CA VAL A 103 16.13 5.23 23.01
C VAL A 103 16.24 3.87 23.69
N ASN A 104 15.75 3.77 24.93
CA ASN A 104 15.82 2.52 25.68
C ASN A 104 14.95 1.43 25.03
N SER A 105 13.75 1.80 24.56
CA SER A 105 12.81 0.89 23.92
C SER A 105 13.37 0.34 22.61
N ALA A 106 13.90 1.20 21.73
CA ALA A 106 14.54 0.81 20.47
C ALA A 106 15.75 -0.12 20.70
N HIS A 107 16.67 0.26 21.58
CA HIS A 107 17.87 -0.53 21.88
C HIS A 107 17.55 -1.91 22.46
N SER A 108 16.52 -2.00 23.31
CA SER A 108 16.07 -3.29 23.87
C SER A 108 15.56 -4.27 22.81
N ARG A 109 15.14 -3.74 21.65
CA ARG A 109 14.61 -4.48 20.49
C ARG A 109 15.62 -4.63 19.35
N GLY A 110 16.85 -4.16 19.53
CA GLY A 110 17.89 -4.23 18.51
C GLY A 110 17.68 -3.25 17.34
N LEU A 111 17.02 -2.12 17.59
CA LEU A 111 16.80 -1.05 16.62
C LEU A 111 17.75 0.12 16.87
N GLU A 112 18.29 0.73 15.82
CA GLU A 112 18.84 2.08 15.89
C GLU A 112 17.70 3.11 16.08
N ILE A 113 17.96 4.15 16.87
CA ILE A 113 17.09 5.32 16.94
C ILE A 113 17.81 6.56 16.43
N HIS A 114 17.14 7.24 15.51
CA HIS A 114 17.62 8.45 14.89
C HIS A 114 16.70 9.60 15.31
N ALA A 115 17.23 10.53 16.09
CA ALA A 115 16.46 11.69 16.55
C ALA A 115 16.18 12.62 15.36
N TRP A 116 14.93 12.66 14.90
CA TRP A 116 14.49 13.51 13.80
C TRP A 116 14.22 14.93 14.29
N PHE A 117 14.93 15.86 13.66
CA PHE A 117 15.05 17.26 14.05
C PHE A 117 14.71 18.15 12.85
N ASN A 118 13.59 18.87 12.92
CA ASN A 118 13.33 19.96 11.97
C ASN A 118 14.29 21.11 12.29
N VAL A 119 15.08 21.59 11.33
CA VAL A 119 16.22 22.48 11.61
C VAL A 119 15.82 23.94 11.70
N PHE A 120 15.44 24.57 10.58
CA PHE A 120 15.18 26.01 10.55
C PHE A 120 13.70 26.36 10.68
N GLN A 121 12.80 25.41 10.44
CA GLN A 121 11.36 25.58 10.64
C GLN A 121 11.07 25.78 12.14
N ALA A 122 10.36 26.87 12.47
CA ALA A 122 10.07 27.27 13.85
C ALA A 122 8.77 28.07 13.94
N SER A 123 7.63 27.48 13.59
CA SER A 123 6.36 28.20 13.50
C SER A 123 5.78 28.68 14.84
N SER A 124 6.11 28.02 15.97
CA SER A 124 5.50 28.32 17.27
C SER A 124 5.92 29.66 17.83
N THR A 125 4.96 30.40 18.38
CA THR A 125 5.17 31.68 19.08
C THR A 125 4.88 31.57 20.58
N HIS A 126 4.87 30.35 21.14
CA HIS A 126 4.75 30.17 22.59
C HIS A 126 5.92 30.84 23.33
N GLU A 127 5.70 31.29 24.56
CA GLU A 127 6.78 31.83 25.41
C GLU A 127 7.96 30.84 25.50
N GLY A 128 9.17 31.34 25.27
CA GLY A 128 10.40 30.55 25.28
C GLY A 128 10.79 29.92 23.94
N THR A 129 9.96 30.00 22.89
CA THR A 129 10.35 29.51 21.56
C THR A 129 11.29 30.50 20.87
N PRO A 130 12.20 30.04 19.99
CA PRO A 130 13.15 30.93 19.32
C PRO A 130 12.46 32.02 18.48
N SER A 131 11.32 31.71 17.86
CA SER A 131 10.58 32.70 17.07
C SER A 131 9.88 33.76 17.92
N GLN A 132 9.60 33.47 19.18
CA GLN A 132 9.03 34.42 20.13
C GLN A 132 10.13 35.27 20.79
N GLU A 133 11.24 34.64 21.20
CA GLU A 133 12.34 35.32 21.88
C GLU A 133 13.20 36.15 20.93
N HIS A 134 13.38 35.68 19.69
CA HIS A 134 14.22 36.29 18.66
C HIS A 134 13.41 36.57 17.37
N PRO A 135 12.44 37.49 17.40
CA PRO A 135 11.66 37.85 16.21
C PRO A 135 12.53 38.45 15.09
N ASP A 136 13.74 38.92 15.40
CA ASP A 136 14.75 39.40 14.46
C ASP A 136 15.45 38.27 13.69
N TRP A 137 15.43 37.03 14.19
CA TRP A 137 15.98 35.85 13.51
C TRP A 137 15.06 35.29 12.41
N ILE A 138 13.80 35.70 12.40
CA ILE A 138 12.81 35.19 11.44
C ILE A 138 13.14 35.71 10.03
N CYS A 139 13.10 34.80 9.06
CA CYS A 139 13.18 35.15 7.64
C CYS A 139 12.21 36.28 7.31
N ARG A 140 12.64 37.20 6.44
CA ARG A 140 11.84 38.36 6.04
C ARG A 140 11.23 38.16 4.66
N ASP A 141 10.17 38.91 4.41
CA ASP A 141 9.54 39.01 3.10
C ASP A 141 10.20 40.08 2.22
N ARG A 142 9.63 40.27 1.02
CA ARG A 142 10.07 41.25 0.02
C ARG A 142 10.14 42.69 0.50
N ASP A 143 9.30 43.05 1.45
CA ASP A 143 9.16 44.42 1.93
C ASP A 143 9.97 44.62 3.23
N GLY A 144 10.70 43.59 3.66
CA GLY A 144 11.57 43.60 4.84
C GLY A 144 10.84 43.28 6.13
N ASN A 145 9.59 42.81 6.07
CA ASN A 145 8.83 42.44 7.26
C ASN A 145 9.15 41.00 7.67
N PRO A 146 9.24 40.68 8.97
CA PRO A 146 9.35 39.30 9.42
C PRO A 146 8.15 38.48 8.95
N MET A 147 8.39 37.24 8.51
CA MET A 147 7.32 36.33 8.14
C MET A 147 6.38 36.07 9.32
N THR A 148 5.07 36.14 9.08
CA THR A 148 4.02 36.01 10.12
C THR A 148 3.35 34.65 10.18
N SER A 149 3.64 33.76 9.22
CA SER A 149 3.08 32.41 9.06
C SER A 149 4.16 31.50 8.46
N SER A 150 4.09 30.19 8.74
CA SER A 150 5.10 29.20 8.33
C SER A 150 6.53 29.67 8.64
N ARG A 151 6.78 30.12 9.88
CA ARG A 151 8.01 30.84 10.23
C ARG A 151 9.22 29.92 10.14
N SER A 152 10.31 30.47 9.61
CA SER A 152 11.62 29.83 9.63
C SER A 152 12.66 30.81 10.15
N LEU A 153 13.59 30.31 10.97
CA LEU A 153 14.78 31.04 11.39
C LEU A 153 15.74 31.15 10.19
N SER A 154 16.35 32.32 9.99
CA SER A 154 17.25 32.54 8.85
C SER A 154 18.56 31.78 8.99
N PRO A 155 18.88 30.83 8.08
CA PRO A 155 20.20 30.19 8.04
C PRO A 155 21.34 31.19 7.77
N GLY A 156 21.04 32.38 7.24
CA GLY A 156 22.03 33.41 6.91
C GLY A 156 22.70 34.04 8.14
N LEU A 157 22.00 34.07 9.28
CA LEU A 157 22.51 34.59 10.53
C LEU A 157 23.42 33.57 11.23
N GLU A 158 24.63 34.00 11.60
CA GLU A 158 25.57 33.16 12.34
C GLU A 158 25.02 32.72 13.71
N GLU A 159 24.30 33.61 14.38
CA GLU A 159 23.66 33.34 15.67
C GLU A 159 22.60 32.24 15.57
N VAL A 160 21.80 32.22 14.50
CA VAL A 160 20.81 31.16 14.24
C VAL A 160 21.52 29.83 14.01
N ARG A 161 22.56 29.78 13.17
CA ARG A 161 23.32 28.55 12.95
C ARG A 161 23.93 28.04 14.26
N GLN A 162 24.54 28.92 15.05
CA GLN A 162 25.12 28.56 16.35
C GLN A 162 24.06 28.06 17.34
N TYR A 163 22.92 28.76 17.44
CA TYR A 163 21.81 28.35 18.29
C TYR A 163 21.32 26.95 17.90
N THR A 164 20.98 26.74 16.64
CA THR A 164 20.45 25.46 16.16
C THR A 164 21.47 24.32 16.31
N THR A 165 22.77 24.59 16.10
CA THR A 165 23.84 23.63 16.40
C THR A 165 23.87 23.29 17.88
N ASN A 166 23.69 24.26 18.79
CA ASN A 166 23.65 23.98 20.22
C ASN A 166 22.45 23.12 20.62
N VAL A 167 21.26 23.37 20.07
CA VAL A 167 20.06 22.55 20.33
C VAL A 167 20.26 21.12 19.81
N ALA A 168 20.79 20.96 18.59
CA ALA A 168 21.13 19.65 18.05
C ALA A 168 22.19 18.93 18.91
N MET A 169 23.22 19.64 19.36
CA MET A 169 24.25 19.09 20.23
C MET A 169 23.75 18.81 21.66
N GLU A 170 22.70 19.45 22.15
CA GLU A 170 22.04 19.07 23.42
C GLU A 170 21.53 17.63 23.33
N ILE A 171 20.88 17.29 22.23
CA ILE A 171 20.38 15.93 21.96
C ILE A 171 21.57 14.95 21.86
N VAL A 172 22.58 15.28 21.06
CA VAL A 172 23.76 14.44 20.87
C VAL A 172 24.50 14.23 22.19
N ASN A 173 24.65 15.23 23.04
CA ASN A 173 25.38 15.11 24.31
C ASN A 173 24.60 14.27 25.33
N ASN A 174 23.29 14.51 25.47
CA ASN A 174 22.51 14.00 26.59
C ASN A 174 21.93 12.60 26.36
N TYR A 175 21.71 12.20 25.11
CA TYR A 175 21.03 10.95 24.77
C TYR A 175 21.98 9.95 24.10
N ASN A 176 21.69 8.66 24.26
CA ASN A 176 22.43 7.57 23.62
C ASN A 176 21.82 7.21 22.26
N ILE A 177 21.65 8.21 21.38
CA ILE A 177 21.11 8.01 20.02
C ILE A 177 22.13 7.34 19.10
N ASP A 178 21.64 6.73 18.02
CA ASP A 178 22.44 6.13 16.95
C ASP A 178 22.67 7.11 15.81
N GLY A 179 21.71 8.01 15.59
CA GLY A 179 21.84 9.08 14.63
C GLY A 179 21.07 10.34 14.99
N LEU A 180 21.44 11.42 14.33
CA LEU A 180 20.68 12.67 14.27
C LEU A 180 20.22 12.83 12.83
N HIS A 181 18.90 12.93 12.65
CA HIS A 181 18.28 13.02 11.34
C HIS A 181 17.73 14.43 11.12
N LEU A 182 18.23 15.13 10.12
CA LEU A 182 17.84 16.51 9.86
C LEU A 182 16.79 16.61 8.78
N ASP A 183 15.70 17.31 9.09
CA ASP A 183 14.66 17.70 8.14
C ASP A 183 14.49 19.23 8.14
N TYR A 184 13.83 19.79 7.14
CA TYR A 184 13.69 21.23 6.94
C TYR A 184 15.04 21.97 7.05
N ILE A 185 16.12 21.33 6.59
CA ILE A 185 17.47 21.90 6.43
C ILE A 185 17.56 22.81 5.21
N ARG A 186 16.67 23.78 5.14
CA ARG A 186 16.47 24.59 3.95
C ARG A 186 16.07 26.00 4.31
N TRP A 187 16.22 26.91 3.35
CA TRP A 187 15.49 28.17 3.42
C TRP A 187 14.01 27.89 3.18
N ASN A 188 13.16 28.73 3.76
CA ASN A 188 11.71 28.56 3.69
C ASN A 188 11.20 28.47 2.24
N GLU A 189 10.26 27.58 1.92
CA GLU A 189 9.63 27.58 0.59
C GLU A 189 8.44 28.54 0.50
N TYR A 190 7.88 28.96 1.63
CA TYR A 190 6.70 29.82 1.70
C TYR A 190 7.07 31.31 1.73
N SER A 191 6.17 32.18 1.25
CA SER A 191 6.25 33.63 1.43
C SER A 191 4.93 34.20 1.97
N SER A 192 4.98 35.31 2.72
CA SER A 192 3.79 35.95 3.30
C SER A 192 2.73 36.34 2.25
N GLY A 193 3.15 36.64 1.02
CA GLY A 193 2.24 36.97 -0.10
C GLY A 193 1.56 35.76 -0.75
N SER A 194 2.11 34.55 -0.62
CA SER A 194 1.51 33.32 -1.17
C SER A 194 0.30 32.86 -0.34
N LEU A 195 0.28 33.16 0.96
CA LEU A 195 -0.85 32.90 1.85
C LEU A 195 -1.95 33.97 1.75
N GLN A 196 -1.63 35.18 1.26
CA GLN A 196 -2.65 36.20 0.93
C GLN A 196 -3.44 35.88 -0.36
N MET A 197 -2.97 34.93 -1.17
CA MET A 197 -3.69 34.45 -2.35
C MET A 197 -4.66 33.30 -2.03
N LEU A 198 -4.67 32.81 -0.79
CA LEU A 198 -5.65 31.86 -0.28
C LEU A 198 -6.72 32.65 0.51
N PRO A 199 -8.02 32.35 0.31
CA PRO A 199 -9.11 32.98 1.06
C PRO A 199 -8.86 32.94 2.57
N GLU A 200 -9.30 33.98 3.29
CA GLU A 200 -9.28 34.02 4.75
C GLU A 200 -10.13 32.86 5.28
N GLY A 201 -9.48 31.83 5.85
CA GLY A 201 -10.11 30.55 6.22
C GLY A 201 -9.47 29.30 5.61
N GLN A 202 -8.63 29.43 4.59
CA GLN A 202 -7.83 28.33 4.03
C GLN A 202 -6.35 28.49 4.41
N VAL A 203 -5.98 28.04 5.62
CA VAL A 203 -4.58 27.72 5.90
C VAL A 203 -4.40 26.24 5.57
N GLU A 204 -4.39 25.92 4.27
CA GLU A 204 -3.93 24.64 3.74
C GLU A 204 -2.40 24.55 3.88
N GLU A 205 -1.92 24.52 5.13
CA GLU A 205 -0.61 23.96 5.46
C GLU A 205 -0.76 22.47 5.82
N ILE A 206 -2.01 21.99 6.02
CA ILE A 206 -2.33 20.65 6.53
C ILE A 206 -2.67 19.65 5.40
N ASN A 207 -3.12 20.11 4.23
CA ASN A 207 -3.52 19.22 3.11
C ASN A 207 -2.57 19.26 1.89
N MET A 208 -1.44 19.96 1.98
CA MET A 208 -0.41 19.82 0.95
C MET A 208 0.31 18.49 1.17
N ILE A 209 0.06 17.52 0.28
CA ILE A 209 0.93 16.35 0.09
C ILE A 209 2.35 16.88 -0.03
N ASP A 210 3.28 16.47 0.86
CA ASP A 210 4.68 16.89 0.75
C ASP A 210 5.19 16.56 -0.66
N GLY A 211 5.87 17.49 -1.34
CA GLY A 211 6.16 17.35 -2.78
C GLY A 211 5.09 17.87 -3.76
N SER A 212 3.89 18.23 -3.33
CA SER A 212 2.83 18.76 -4.19
C SER A 212 2.69 20.27 -4.00
N ILE A 213 3.51 21.03 -4.75
CA ILE A 213 3.42 22.48 -4.78
C ILE A 213 2.43 22.90 -5.86
N HIS A 214 1.45 23.74 -5.48
CA HIS A 214 0.48 24.31 -6.42
C HIS A 214 1.20 24.92 -7.64
N PRO A 215 0.75 24.69 -8.89
CA PRO A 215 1.46 25.14 -10.10
C PRO A 215 1.79 26.63 -10.12
N GLU A 216 0.94 27.49 -9.54
CA GLU A 216 1.24 28.92 -9.40
C GLU A 216 2.39 29.17 -8.42
N THR A 217 2.37 28.53 -7.24
CA THR A 217 3.48 28.59 -6.29
C THR A 217 4.75 28.07 -6.95
N LEU A 218 4.68 26.96 -7.69
CA LEU A 218 5.81 26.41 -8.42
C LEU A 218 6.34 27.36 -9.51
N TYR A 219 5.44 27.98 -10.28
CA TYR A 219 5.80 28.99 -11.27
C TYR A 219 6.53 30.17 -10.61
N GLN A 220 6.06 30.66 -9.46
CA GLN A 220 6.72 31.72 -8.71
C GLN A 220 8.09 31.26 -8.16
N LEU A 221 8.18 30.02 -7.66
CA LEU A 221 9.43 29.41 -7.20
C LEU A 221 10.47 29.35 -8.33
N GLU A 222 10.07 28.95 -9.54
CA GLU A 222 10.96 28.75 -10.68
C GLU A 222 11.31 30.05 -11.42
N ASN A 223 10.31 30.92 -11.68
CA ASN A 223 10.40 32.02 -12.64
C ASN A 223 10.47 33.42 -11.99
N ASN A 224 10.15 33.55 -10.70
CA ASN A 224 10.18 34.83 -9.98
C ASN A 224 11.10 34.77 -8.74
N ARG A 225 12.31 34.22 -8.94
CA ARG A 225 13.32 34.02 -7.87
C ARG A 225 13.69 35.31 -7.14
N THR A 226 13.65 36.45 -7.83
CA THR A 226 13.89 37.79 -7.27
C THR A 226 12.69 38.36 -6.51
N GLY A 227 11.53 37.69 -6.48
CA GLY A 227 10.32 38.14 -5.79
C GLY A 227 10.10 37.53 -4.41
N ARG A 228 10.89 36.53 -4.00
CA ARG A 228 10.71 35.74 -2.77
C ARG A 228 11.48 36.24 -1.55
N TYR A 229 12.63 36.88 -1.75
CA TYR A 229 13.33 37.68 -0.75
C TYR A 229 13.49 37.05 0.65
N LEU A 230 13.88 35.77 0.72
CA LEU A 230 14.22 35.13 1.99
C LEU A 230 15.58 35.65 2.44
N TYR A 231 15.59 36.74 3.17
CA TYR A 231 16.78 37.34 3.74
C TYR A 231 16.57 37.62 5.23
N ASP A 232 17.65 37.91 5.92
CA ASP A 232 17.60 38.28 7.34
C ASP A 232 17.79 39.78 7.55
N VAL A 233 17.66 40.18 8.82
CA VAL A 233 17.78 41.57 9.24
C VAL A 233 19.14 42.19 8.91
N ASP A 234 20.22 41.40 8.83
CA ASP A 234 21.58 41.87 8.58
C ASP A 234 21.95 41.93 7.09
N HIS A 235 21.24 41.17 6.27
CA HIS A 235 21.46 41.08 4.83
C HIS A 235 20.21 41.48 4.04
N PRO A 236 19.67 42.71 4.22
CA PRO A 236 18.46 43.11 3.50
C PRO A 236 18.72 43.10 2.00
N TYR A 237 17.76 42.62 1.21
CA TYR A 237 18.00 42.49 -0.23
C TYR A 237 18.36 43.82 -0.92
N SER A 238 17.87 44.95 -0.39
CA SER A 238 18.20 46.30 -0.89
C SER A 238 19.70 46.60 -0.91
N ASP A 239 20.49 45.91 -0.08
CA ASP A 239 21.92 46.14 0.06
C ASP A 239 22.75 45.31 -0.95
N GLY A 240 22.07 44.43 -1.71
CA GLY A 240 22.68 43.56 -2.70
C GLY A 240 23.26 42.27 -2.10
N VAL A 241 23.87 41.46 -2.97
CA VAL A 241 24.44 40.15 -2.58
C VAL A 241 25.47 40.34 -1.45
N PRO A 242 25.42 39.54 -0.37
CA PRO A 242 26.39 39.61 0.71
C PRO A 242 27.85 39.51 0.24
N GLY A 243 28.73 40.25 0.91
CA GLY A 243 30.14 40.33 0.53
C GLY A 243 30.83 38.97 0.55
N GLY A 244 31.52 38.62 -0.54
CA GLY A 244 32.21 37.33 -0.69
C GLY A 244 31.48 36.31 -1.56
N PHE A 245 30.22 36.57 -1.93
CA PHE A 245 29.40 35.70 -2.75
C PHE A 245 29.15 36.27 -4.14
N SER A 246 28.96 35.37 -5.11
CA SER A 246 28.75 35.75 -6.52
C SER A 246 27.26 35.95 -6.86
N SER A 247 26.35 35.34 -6.09
CA SER A 247 24.90 35.48 -6.21
C SER A 247 24.19 35.24 -4.87
N TRP A 248 22.89 35.55 -4.78
CA TRP A 248 22.08 35.22 -3.60
C TRP A 248 21.97 33.71 -3.39
N GLU A 249 21.82 32.93 -4.46
CA GLU A 249 21.72 31.47 -4.40
C GLU A 249 23.01 30.82 -3.88
N ASP A 250 24.16 31.40 -4.23
CA ASP A 250 25.47 31.00 -3.71
C ASP A 250 25.55 31.23 -2.18
N TRP A 251 25.10 32.41 -1.72
CA TRP A 251 25.03 32.71 -0.29
C TRP A 251 24.02 31.84 0.47
N TRP A 252 22.82 31.64 -0.08
CA TRP A 252 21.78 30.81 0.54
C TRP A 252 22.24 29.36 0.72
N ARG A 253 22.77 28.73 -0.33
CA ARG A 253 23.33 27.37 -0.25
C ARG A 253 24.51 27.30 0.70
N THR A 254 25.42 28.28 0.65
CA THR A 254 26.59 28.28 1.54
C THR A 254 26.18 28.41 3.01
N SER A 255 25.15 29.19 3.32
CA SER A 255 24.64 29.36 4.69
C SER A 255 24.13 28.04 5.27
N VAL A 256 23.32 27.30 4.51
CA VAL A 256 22.83 25.97 4.92
C VAL A 256 23.98 24.97 5.00
N THR A 257 24.87 24.94 4.00
CA THR A 257 26.03 24.03 3.96
C THR A 257 26.99 24.26 5.13
N THR A 258 27.19 25.52 5.52
CA THR A 258 28.02 25.87 6.68
C THR A 258 27.43 25.30 7.96
N PHE A 259 26.11 25.36 8.14
CA PHE A 259 25.45 24.72 9.28
C PHE A 259 25.65 23.20 9.28
N VAL A 260 25.37 22.52 8.15
CA VAL A 260 25.47 21.06 8.05
C VAL A 260 26.90 20.58 8.34
N SER A 261 27.90 21.17 7.71
CA SER A 261 29.32 20.83 7.94
C SER A 261 29.77 21.12 9.37
N THR A 262 29.40 22.27 9.94
CA THR A 262 29.76 22.61 11.34
C THR A 262 29.12 21.65 12.33
N LEU A 263 27.85 21.28 12.13
CA LEU A 263 27.16 20.34 12.99
C LEU A 263 27.78 18.95 12.89
N HIS A 264 28.09 18.48 11.68
CA HIS A 264 28.80 17.22 11.48
C HIS A 264 30.13 17.20 12.24
N ASP A 265 30.99 18.20 12.04
CA ASP A 265 32.30 18.26 12.71
C ASP A 265 32.14 18.29 14.24
N SER A 266 31.12 18.98 14.75
CA SER A 266 30.79 19.03 16.19
C SER A 266 30.37 17.66 16.74
N ILE A 267 29.59 16.90 15.97
CA ILE A 267 29.19 15.53 16.33
C ILE A 267 30.41 14.62 16.32
N GLN A 268 31.23 14.68 15.27
CA GLN A 268 32.42 13.84 15.11
C GLN A 268 33.47 14.07 16.21
N GLU A 269 33.57 15.29 16.75
CA GLU A 269 34.46 15.59 17.88
C GLU A 269 34.01 14.92 19.20
N ILE A 270 32.71 14.72 19.40
CA ILE A 270 32.13 14.33 20.68
C ILE A 270 31.65 12.87 20.71
N LYS A 271 30.86 12.47 19.71
CA LYS A 271 30.31 11.12 19.54
C LYS A 271 30.38 10.74 18.06
N PRO A 272 31.56 10.36 17.53
CA PRO A 272 31.76 10.08 16.10
C PRO A 272 30.89 8.93 15.56
N TYR A 273 30.37 8.07 16.44
CA TYR A 273 29.45 7.01 16.06
C TYR A 273 28.01 7.47 15.82
N VAL A 274 27.64 8.71 16.19
CA VAL A 274 26.30 9.25 15.94
C VAL A 274 26.25 9.68 14.47
N ARG A 275 25.48 8.93 13.68
CA ARG A 275 25.34 9.16 12.25
C ARG A 275 24.58 10.47 11.98
N LEU A 276 25.13 11.38 11.20
CA LEU A 276 24.37 12.53 10.70
C LEU A 276 23.70 12.17 9.38
N SER A 277 22.37 12.19 9.37
CA SER A 277 21.57 11.94 8.17
C SER A 277 20.68 13.12 7.80
N THR A 278 20.30 13.25 6.53
CA THR A 278 19.57 14.41 6.04
C THR A 278 18.47 14.09 5.04
N ALA A 279 17.26 14.53 5.36
CA ALA A 279 16.14 14.59 4.45
C ALA A 279 16.28 15.76 3.47
N VAL A 280 16.43 15.41 2.21
CA VAL A 280 16.52 16.35 1.09
C VAL A 280 15.38 16.07 0.11
N LEU A 281 15.01 17.06 -0.69
CA LEU A 281 13.98 16.86 -1.71
C LEU A 281 14.38 15.76 -2.71
N GLY A 282 13.42 14.94 -3.13
CA GLY A 282 13.67 13.82 -4.04
C GLY A 282 14.19 14.21 -5.42
N ARG A 283 13.96 15.46 -5.84
CA ARG A 283 14.61 16.07 -7.00
C ARG A 283 15.78 16.94 -6.53
N TYR A 284 16.99 16.62 -6.99
CA TYR A 284 18.18 17.34 -6.55
C TYR A 284 18.30 18.73 -7.21
N ASN A 285 18.48 18.79 -8.53
CA ASN A 285 18.72 20.06 -9.25
C ASN A 285 17.95 20.18 -10.58
N TRP A 286 16.98 19.29 -10.81
CA TRP A 286 16.19 19.21 -12.03
C TRP A 286 14.70 19.31 -11.72
N GLY A 287 13.94 19.81 -12.70
CA GLY A 287 12.47 19.86 -12.77
C GLY A 287 11.71 20.31 -11.52
N GLY A 288 10.91 21.37 -11.60
CA GLY A 288 9.93 21.66 -10.55
C GLY A 288 10.56 22.08 -9.20
N TRP A 289 9.91 21.63 -8.11
CA TRP A 289 10.39 21.83 -6.74
C TRP A 289 11.56 20.90 -6.46
N GLN A 290 12.72 21.47 -6.10
CA GLN A 290 13.98 20.74 -6.01
C GLN A 290 14.94 21.37 -5.00
N GLY A 291 15.85 20.54 -4.48
CA GLY A 291 16.75 20.91 -3.39
C GLY A 291 17.67 22.09 -3.71
N TYR A 292 18.49 21.97 -4.75
CA TYR A 292 19.63 22.83 -5.05
C TYR A 292 19.31 24.30 -5.31
N GLY A 293 18.22 24.57 -6.04
CA GLY A 293 17.90 25.91 -6.55
C GLY A 293 16.56 26.48 -6.10
N THR A 294 15.70 25.67 -5.47
CA THR A 294 14.39 26.17 -5.00
C THR A 294 14.40 26.45 -3.50
N VAL A 295 15.00 25.55 -2.73
CA VAL A 295 15.10 25.61 -1.25
C VAL A 295 16.55 25.64 -0.73
N TYR A 296 17.51 25.59 -1.64
CA TYR A 296 18.96 25.74 -1.42
C TYR A 296 19.60 24.64 -0.55
N GLN A 297 19.12 23.41 -0.70
CA GLN A 297 19.74 22.18 -0.19
C GLN A 297 20.74 21.62 -1.20
N ASP A 298 22.02 21.59 -0.86
CA ASP A 298 23.06 20.99 -1.70
C ASP A 298 23.41 19.57 -1.22
N GLY A 299 22.41 18.69 -1.24
CA GLY A 299 22.54 17.33 -0.69
C GLY A 299 23.66 16.50 -1.33
N ALA A 300 23.90 16.68 -2.62
CA ALA A 300 24.99 15.99 -3.32
C ALA A 300 26.36 16.47 -2.85
N LEU A 301 26.55 17.78 -2.65
CA LEU A 301 27.80 18.31 -2.08
C LEU A 301 28.04 17.76 -0.68
N TRP A 302 27.01 17.78 0.17
CA TRP A 302 27.13 17.30 1.56
C TRP A 302 27.52 15.82 1.61
N PHE A 303 26.90 15.00 0.77
CA PHE A 303 27.22 13.58 0.66
C PHE A 303 28.63 13.32 0.14
N ASN A 304 29.06 14.02 -0.91
CA ASN A 304 30.38 13.81 -1.52
C ASN A 304 31.54 14.33 -0.67
N GLN A 305 31.38 15.50 -0.05
CA GLN A 305 32.42 16.10 0.80
C GLN A 305 32.44 15.53 2.22
N GLY A 306 31.42 14.74 2.53
CA GLY A 306 31.34 14.04 3.79
C GLY A 306 30.86 14.86 4.97
N PHE A 307 30.03 15.86 4.70
CA PHE A 307 29.33 16.62 5.73
C PHE A 307 28.09 15.89 6.25
N VAL A 308 27.71 14.77 5.64
CA VAL A 308 26.68 13.85 6.11
C VAL A 308 27.14 12.41 5.89
N ASP A 309 26.74 11.53 6.79
CA ASP A 309 27.04 10.09 6.73
C ASP A 309 26.03 9.33 5.87
N GLN A 310 24.79 9.82 5.86
CA GLN A 310 23.69 9.19 5.14
C GLN A 310 22.79 10.23 4.47
N LEU A 311 22.55 10.06 3.17
CA LEU A 311 21.62 10.88 2.40
C LEU A 311 20.29 10.16 2.27
N THR A 312 19.18 10.83 2.59
CA THR A 312 17.84 10.22 2.59
C THR A 312 16.84 11.06 1.77
N PRO A 313 16.91 11.08 0.44
CA PRO A 313 16.02 11.91 -0.36
C PRO A 313 14.56 11.45 -0.30
N MET A 314 13.64 12.41 -0.28
CA MET A 314 12.19 12.21 -0.21
C MET A 314 11.58 12.04 -1.61
N HIS A 315 11.48 10.81 -2.09
CA HIS A 315 11.11 10.48 -3.47
C HIS A 315 9.59 10.41 -3.69
N TYR A 316 8.86 11.43 -3.27
CA TYR A 316 7.39 11.45 -3.22
C TYR A 316 6.72 11.79 -4.57
N HIS A 317 7.47 11.75 -5.67
CA HIS A 317 6.96 12.05 -7.02
C HIS A 317 6.86 10.82 -7.92
N TRP A 318 7.37 9.67 -7.48
CA TRP A 318 7.43 8.45 -8.27
C TRP A 318 6.61 7.38 -7.58
N THR A 319 5.88 6.60 -8.37
CA THR A 319 4.96 5.57 -7.84
C THR A 319 5.11 4.22 -8.52
N THR A 320 6.10 4.06 -9.41
CA THR A 320 6.36 2.81 -10.14
C THR A 320 7.83 2.40 -10.05
N SER A 321 8.10 1.09 -10.10
CA SER A 321 9.45 0.50 -10.13
C SER A 321 10.36 1.17 -11.16
N ASN A 322 9.88 1.30 -12.40
CA ASN A 322 10.65 1.90 -13.48
C ASN A 322 10.89 3.40 -13.26
N GLY A 323 9.93 4.13 -12.72
CA GLY A 323 10.10 5.55 -12.39
C GLY A 323 11.20 5.79 -11.37
N PHE A 324 11.21 4.98 -10.29
CA PHE A 324 12.27 4.99 -9.29
C PHE A 324 13.65 4.65 -9.87
N ALA A 325 13.74 3.59 -10.67
CA ALA A 325 15.00 3.20 -11.32
C ALA A 325 15.55 4.31 -12.23
N GLN A 326 14.69 4.95 -13.03
CA GLN A 326 15.09 6.06 -13.90
C GLN A 326 15.55 7.29 -13.12
N MET A 327 14.87 7.64 -12.03
CA MET A 327 15.26 8.79 -11.21
C MET A 327 16.56 8.55 -10.42
N LEU A 328 16.88 7.30 -10.08
CA LEU A 328 18.14 7.02 -9.40
C LEU A 328 19.32 6.85 -10.38
N GLN A 329 19.15 6.06 -11.45
CA GLN A 329 20.24 5.65 -12.36
C GLN A 329 20.11 6.16 -13.81
N GLY A 330 19.07 6.92 -14.15
CA GLY A 330 18.84 7.41 -15.50
C GLY A 330 19.94 8.35 -16.03
N SER A 331 19.90 8.67 -17.33
CA SER A 331 20.91 9.52 -17.98
C SER A 331 20.62 11.01 -17.91
N ASN A 332 19.36 11.40 -17.68
CA ASN A 332 18.89 12.78 -17.51
C ASN A 332 17.94 12.79 -16.30
N GLU A 333 17.97 13.85 -15.47
CA GLU A 333 17.06 14.01 -14.32
C GLU A 333 17.17 12.89 -13.28
N SER A 334 18.41 12.56 -12.88
CA SER A 334 18.70 11.48 -11.95
C SER A 334 19.78 11.81 -10.93
N TRP A 335 19.81 11.05 -9.83
CA TRP A 335 20.77 11.24 -8.74
C TRP A 335 22.18 10.74 -9.04
N PHE A 336 22.33 9.56 -9.67
CA PHE A 336 23.61 8.87 -9.85
C PHE A 336 24.77 9.76 -10.36
N PRO A 337 24.59 10.67 -11.34
CA PRO A 337 25.67 11.54 -11.82
C PRO A 337 26.28 12.45 -10.75
N TYR A 338 25.58 12.68 -9.63
CA TYR A 338 25.98 13.62 -8.58
C TYR A 338 26.47 12.94 -7.29
N LEU A 339 26.42 11.62 -7.17
CA LEU A 339 26.68 10.90 -5.90
C LEU A 339 27.98 10.09 -5.88
N GLN A 340 28.69 10.04 -7.00
CA GLN A 340 29.77 9.07 -7.24
C GLN A 340 30.90 9.12 -6.21
N GLU A 341 31.28 10.31 -5.75
CA GLU A 341 32.38 10.47 -4.79
C GLU A 341 31.97 9.92 -3.42
N GLY A 342 30.83 10.36 -2.86
CA GLY A 342 30.33 9.87 -1.59
C GLY A 342 30.03 8.37 -1.60
N ALA A 343 29.42 7.87 -2.68
CA ALA A 343 29.16 6.44 -2.85
C ALA A 343 30.46 5.63 -2.92
N SER A 344 31.50 6.14 -3.59
CA SER A 344 32.81 5.49 -3.62
C SER A 344 33.52 5.45 -2.26
N GLN A 345 33.15 6.33 -1.33
CA GLN A 345 33.61 6.31 0.06
C GLN A 345 32.74 5.42 0.96
N GLY A 346 31.71 4.76 0.43
CA GLY A 346 30.81 3.88 1.20
C GLY A 346 29.86 4.63 2.15
N ARG A 347 29.56 5.91 1.89
CA ARG A 347 28.52 6.66 2.61
C ARG A 347 27.14 6.15 2.20
N LEU A 348 26.18 6.18 3.12
CA LEU A 348 24.91 5.49 2.95
C LEU A 348 23.90 6.32 2.15
N PHE A 349 23.24 5.71 1.17
CA PHE A 349 22.10 6.33 0.50
C PHE A 349 20.83 5.53 0.76
N SER A 350 19.78 6.16 1.31
CA SER A 350 18.49 5.50 1.53
C SER A 350 17.41 6.14 0.68
N ALA A 351 16.77 5.33 -0.16
CA ALA A 351 15.66 5.80 -0.99
C ALA A 351 14.40 6.02 -0.14
N GLY A 352 13.68 7.12 -0.41
CA GLY A 352 12.47 7.50 0.32
C GLY A 352 11.14 7.33 -0.42
N PRO A 353 10.59 6.13 -0.65
CA PRO A 353 9.23 5.99 -1.17
C PRO A 353 8.19 6.63 -0.23
N GLY A 354 7.31 7.46 -0.80
CA GLY A 354 6.20 8.07 -0.07
C GLY A 354 5.02 7.12 -0.02
N SER A 355 4.89 6.33 1.05
CA SER A 355 3.78 5.39 1.22
C SER A 355 2.43 6.09 1.23
N TYR A 356 2.33 7.29 1.80
CA TYR A 356 1.11 8.10 1.71
C TYR A 356 0.76 8.47 0.26
N VAL A 357 1.74 8.76 -0.60
CA VAL A 357 1.49 9.03 -2.04
C VAL A 357 0.96 7.78 -2.74
N LEU A 358 1.50 6.61 -2.42
CA LEU A 358 0.99 5.35 -2.94
C LEU A 358 -0.43 5.06 -2.45
N ALA A 359 -0.73 5.33 -1.18
CA ALA A 359 -2.07 5.21 -0.62
C ALA A 359 -3.05 6.17 -1.31
N ASP A 360 -2.72 7.45 -1.42
CA ASP A 360 -3.56 8.49 -2.02
C ASP A 360 -3.87 8.22 -3.51
N GLN A 361 -2.92 7.59 -4.22
CA GLN A 361 -3.08 7.22 -5.62
C GLN A 361 -3.65 5.80 -5.83
N ASN A 362 -3.99 5.08 -4.75
CA ASN A 362 -4.46 3.70 -4.78
C ASN A 362 -3.48 2.74 -5.50
N LEU A 363 -2.20 2.89 -5.17
CA LEU A 363 -1.06 2.15 -5.71
C LEU A 363 -0.29 1.42 -4.59
N TRP A 364 -0.97 1.03 -3.50
CA TRP A 364 -0.34 0.39 -2.33
C TRP A 364 0.48 -0.85 -2.70
N GLU A 365 -0.02 -1.67 -3.64
CA GLU A 365 0.64 -2.89 -4.13
C GLU A 365 2.00 -2.64 -4.80
N ASN A 366 2.33 -1.39 -5.16
CA ASN A 366 3.58 -1.09 -5.85
C ASN A 366 4.81 -1.13 -4.93
N HIS A 367 4.64 -1.14 -3.59
CA HIS A 367 5.76 -1.18 -2.64
C HIS A 367 6.73 -2.33 -2.94
N THR A 368 6.22 -3.57 -3.07
CA THR A 368 7.03 -4.77 -3.33
C THR A 368 7.86 -4.63 -4.60
N GLY A 369 7.22 -4.21 -5.70
CA GLY A 369 7.89 -4.01 -6.98
C GLY A 369 8.95 -2.90 -6.92
N ILE A 370 8.68 -1.81 -6.19
CA ILE A 370 9.62 -0.69 -6.02
C ILE A 370 10.83 -1.17 -5.22
N VAL A 371 10.63 -1.76 -4.04
CA VAL A 371 11.72 -2.21 -3.15
C VAL A 371 12.63 -3.21 -3.86
N HIS A 372 12.08 -4.25 -4.48
CA HIS A 372 12.87 -5.24 -5.21
C HIS A 372 13.67 -4.62 -6.37
N THR A 373 13.11 -3.62 -7.06
CA THR A 373 13.85 -2.92 -8.12
C THR A 373 15.02 -2.14 -7.54
N LEU A 374 14.80 -1.44 -6.43
CA LEU A 374 15.79 -0.59 -5.80
C LEU A 374 16.92 -1.37 -5.12
N GLN A 375 16.65 -2.57 -4.61
CA GLN A 375 17.67 -3.48 -4.08
C GLN A 375 18.73 -3.89 -5.12
N ASN A 376 18.41 -3.77 -6.41
CA ASN A 376 19.35 -4.07 -7.50
C ASN A 376 20.22 -2.86 -7.92
N ILE A 377 20.08 -1.71 -7.26
CA ILE A 377 20.85 -0.49 -7.53
C ILE A 377 22.04 -0.41 -6.56
N GLU A 378 23.26 -0.53 -7.10
CA GLU A 378 24.50 -0.71 -6.32
C GLU A 378 24.75 0.32 -5.20
N PHE A 379 24.37 1.59 -5.41
CA PHE A 379 24.60 2.65 -4.42
C PHE A 379 23.45 2.86 -3.44
N VAL A 380 22.35 2.11 -3.55
CA VAL A 380 21.22 2.20 -2.62
C VAL A 380 21.49 1.25 -1.46
N ASP A 381 21.74 1.81 -0.28
CA ASP A 381 22.05 1.06 0.95
C ASP A 381 20.80 0.75 1.78
N GLY A 382 19.62 1.24 1.40
CA GLY A 382 18.39 0.96 2.12
C GLY A 382 17.22 1.88 1.83
N PHE A 383 16.26 1.88 2.74
CA PHE A 383 14.94 2.48 2.57
C PHE A 383 14.51 3.28 3.80
N GLN A 384 13.79 4.35 3.54
CA GLN A 384 13.02 5.10 4.52
C GLN A 384 11.62 5.32 3.97
N PHE A 385 10.58 5.06 4.75
CA PHE A 385 9.19 5.23 4.30
C PHE A 385 8.50 6.35 5.06
N PHE A 386 7.77 7.18 4.32
CA PHE A 386 6.90 8.19 4.89
C PHE A 386 5.43 7.76 4.71
N SER A 387 4.68 7.44 5.77
CA SER A 387 5.05 7.51 7.21
C SER A 387 4.63 6.27 7.98
N SER A 388 5.09 6.17 9.23
CA SER A 388 4.68 5.14 10.19
C SER A 388 3.16 5.12 10.38
N GLY A 389 2.49 6.27 10.44
CA GLY A 389 1.03 6.36 10.53
C GLY A 389 0.33 5.74 9.32
N THR A 390 0.79 6.03 8.10
CA THR A 390 0.22 5.42 6.88
C THR A 390 0.36 3.89 6.87
N TRP A 391 1.49 3.37 7.36
CA TRP A 391 1.69 1.92 7.47
C TRP A 391 0.78 1.29 8.53
N GLU A 392 0.50 2.00 9.62
CA GLU A 392 -0.46 1.57 10.64
C GLU A 392 -1.88 1.49 10.07
N ASP A 393 -2.32 2.51 9.32
CA ASP A 393 -3.66 2.57 8.72
C ASP A 393 -3.92 1.39 7.76
N TYR A 394 -2.86 0.89 7.11
CA TYR A 394 -2.90 -0.26 6.20
C TYR A 394 -2.47 -1.58 6.86
N GLN A 395 -2.18 -1.60 8.17
CA GLN A 395 -1.71 -2.77 8.91
C GLN A 395 -0.48 -3.46 8.27
N TYR A 396 0.40 -2.67 7.66
CA TYR A 396 1.38 -3.19 6.68
C TYR A 396 2.66 -3.76 7.28
N TRP A 397 2.86 -3.62 8.59
CA TRP A 397 4.10 -3.99 9.26
C TRP A 397 4.48 -5.45 9.07
N GLN A 398 3.55 -6.37 9.34
CA GLN A 398 3.80 -7.80 9.16
C GLN A 398 3.95 -8.15 7.68
N GLU A 399 3.06 -7.63 6.84
CA GLU A 399 3.09 -7.88 5.41
C GLU A 399 4.43 -7.46 4.78
N ALA A 400 4.94 -6.26 5.08
CA ALA A 400 6.25 -5.81 4.61
C ALA A 400 7.37 -6.75 5.08
N GLY A 401 7.31 -7.21 6.34
CA GLY A 401 8.23 -8.18 6.91
C GLY A 401 8.19 -9.55 6.24
N HIS A 402 7.05 -9.94 5.65
CA HIS A 402 6.85 -11.22 4.96
C HIS A 402 7.00 -11.15 3.44
N THR A 403 6.95 -9.96 2.84
CA THR A 403 7.00 -9.77 1.38
C THR A 403 8.40 -9.33 0.93
N PHE A 404 8.75 -8.05 1.05
CA PHE A 404 10.01 -7.51 0.54
C PHE A 404 11.12 -7.33 1.59
N PHE A 405 10.80 -7.49 2.89
CA PHE A 405 11.78 -7.52 4.00
C PHE A 405 11.86 -8.87 4.72
N GLN A 406 11.59 -9.98 4.00
CA GLN A 406 11.64 -11.36 4.51
C GLN A 406 12.85 -11.68 5.38
N GLU A 407 14.05 -11.32 4.89
CA GLU A 407 15.29 -11.51 5.64
C GLU A 407 15.61 -10.26 6.45
N ARG A 408 15.87 -10.43 7.75
CA ARG A 408 16.48 -9.38 8.59
C ARG A 408 17.83 -8.94 8.03
N ALA A 409 18.17 -7.68 8.25
CA ALA A 409 19.40 -7.07 7.75
C ALA A 409 20.12 -6.27 8.83
N ILE A 410 21.44 -6.20 8.71
CA ILE A 410 22.27 -5.23 9.45
C ILE A 410 22.49 -3.98 8.61
N ILE A 411 23.11 -2.96 9.20
CA ILE A 411 23.44 -1.72 8.50
C ILE A 411 24.91 -1.79 8.02
N SER A 412 25.19 -1.23 6.83
CA SER A 412 26.54 -1.11 6.31
C SER A 412 27.38 -0.12 7.13
N HIS A 413 28.66 -0.45 7.35
CA HIS A 413 29.62 0.47 7.96
C HIS A 413 30.21 1.41 6.91
N ILE A 414 30.61 2.61 7.32
CA ILE A 414 31.35 3.55 6.49
C ILE A 414 32.85 3.26 6.64
N PRO A 415 33.58 2.90 5.56
CA PRO A 415 34.99 2.50 5.62
C PRO A 415 35.93 3.53 6.28
N GLU A 416 35.61 4.82 6.21
CA GLU A 416 36.40 5.90 6.83
C GLU A 416 36.57 5.68 8.36
N TYR A 417 35.57 5.09 9.00
CA TYR A 417 35.54 4.86 10.44
C TYR A 417 36.43 3.71 10.93
N GLU A 418 36.87 2.80 10.04
CA GLU A 418 37.79 1.72 10.41
C GLU A 418 39.11 2.25 11.00
N SER A 419 39.53 3.45 10.57
CA SER A 419 40.78 4.06 10.99
C SER A 419 40.72 4.76 12.35
N ILE A 420 39.53 5.09 12.84
CA ILE A 420 39.32 5.86 14.08
C ILE A 420 38.50 5.11 15.14
N SER A 421 37.91 3.97 14.79
CA SER A 421 37.11 3.16 15.72
C SER A 421 37.96 2.26 16.62
N ASP A 422 37.44 1.94 17.81
CA ASP A 422 38.03 0.93 18.69
C ASP A 422 37.84 -0.49 18.14
N VAL A 423 38.78 -1.39 18.48
CA VAL A 423 38.72 -2.80 18.11
C VAL A 423 37.50 -3.47 18.75
N THR A 424 36.62 -4.05 17.93
CA THR A 424 35.45 -4.78 18.40
C THR A 424 35.86 -6.13 19.02
N PRO A 425 35.50 -6.40 20.29
CA PRO A 425 35.88 -7.65 20.95
C PRO A 425 35.11 -8.85 20.37
N SER A 426 35.81 -9.96 20.16
CA SER A 426 35.18 -11.23 19.76
C SER A 426 34.31 -11.81 20.88
N PRO A 427 33.08 -12.26 20.57
CA PRO A 427 32.23 -12.95 21.53
C PRO A 427 32.72 -14.40 21.77
N ASP A 428 32.17 -15.02 22.81
CA ASP A 428 32.17 -16.47 23.04
C ASP A 428 30.72 -16.96 23.17
N CYS A 429 30.42 -18.19 22.74
CA CYS A 429 29.07 -18.74 22.87
C CYS A 429 29.05 -20.22 23.25
N VAL A 430 27.99 -20.64 23.95
CA VAL A 430 27.71 -22.05 24.28
C VAL A 430 26.21 -22.30 24.12
N VAL A 431 25.83 -23.23 23.25
CA VAL A 431 24.44 -23.70 23.14
C VAL A 431 24.19 -24.90 24.05
N THR A 432 23.04 -24.91 24.72
CA THR A 432 22.53 -26.04 25.50
C THR A 432 21.15 -26.42 24.99
N GLN A 433 20.94 -27.71 24.68
CA GLN A 433 19.63 -28.21 24.28
C GLN A 433 18.69 -28.29 25.49
N VAL A 434 17.50 -27.69 25.39
CA VAL A 434 16.43 -27.77 26.41
C VAL A 434 15.49 -28.93 26.07
N ASN A 435 15.01 -28.98 24.83
CA ASN A 435 14.28 -30.10 24.25
C ASN A 435 14.56 -30.19 22.72
N GLU A 436 13.73 -30.89 21.95
CA GLU A 436 13.98 -31.10 20.52
C GLU A 436 13.79 -29.84 19.64
N LEU A 437 12.99 -28.87 20.08
CA LEU A 437 12.71 -27.61 19.39
C LEU A 437 13.22 -26.36 20.14
N GLU A 438 13.67 -26.51 21.37
CA GLU A 438 14.12 -25.40 22.21
C GLU A 438 15.58 -25.58 22.64
N TYR A 439 16.35 -24.50 22.45
CA TYR A 439 17.75 -24.39 22.81
C TYR A 439 17.97 -23.11 23.61
N GLN A 440 18.99 -23.12 24.46
CA GLN A 440 19.44 -21.95 25.20
C GLN A 440 20.86 -21.59 24.75
N LEU A 441 21.04 -20.41 24.18
CA LEU A 441 22.34 -19.86 23.79
C LEU A 441 22.84 -18.90 24.88
N ASN A 442 23.99 -19.24 25.47
CA ASN A 442 24.70 -18.37 26.41
C ASN A 442 25.80 -17.63 25.64
N ILE A 443 25.75 -16.31 25.61
CA ILE A 443 26.72 -15.47 24.89
C ILE A 443 27.50 -14.63 25.89
N THR A 444 28.82 -14.78 25.88
CA THR A 444 29.73 -13.87 26.57
C THR A 444 30.24 -12.84 25.58
N ARG A 445 29.92 -11.56 25.78
CA ARG A 445 30.21 -10.50 24.78
C ARG A 445 31.65 -9.99 24.81
N ASN A 446 32.38 -10.24 25.90
CA ASN A 446 33.73 -9.70 26.13
C ASN A 446 33.83 -8.16 25.99
N SER A 447 32.72 -7.46 26.25
CA SER A 447 32.52 -6.03 25.98
C SER A 447 33.24 -5.07 26.94
N GLN A 448 33.66 -5.57 28.11
CA GLN A 448 34.21 -4.77 29.21
C GLN A 448 33.30 -3.62 29.67
N GLY A 449 31.98 -3.77 29.53
CA GLY A 449 30.99 -2.76 29.93
C GLY A 449 30.70 -1.72 28.85
N ILE A 450 31.30 -1.83 27.66
CA ILE A 450 31.01 -0.97 26.51
C ILE A 450 29.85 -1.58 25.70
N PRO A 451 28.73 -0.86 25.49
CA PRO A 451 27.64 -1.37 24.68
C PRO A 451 28.06 -1.64 23.23
N LEU A 452 27.64 -2.79 22.69
CA LEU A 452 27.90 -3.21 21.32
C LEU A 452 26.66 -3.90 20.73
N TRP A 453 26.63 -4.03 19.40
CA TRP A 453 25.63 -4.83 18.71
C TRP A 453 26.09 -6.29 18.71
N THR A 454 25.19 -7.22 19.00
CA THR A 454 25.44 -8.66 18.89
C THR A 454 24.41 -9.25 17.94
N ILE A 455 24.88 -9.88 16.87
CA ILE A 455 24.07 -10.55 15.86
C ILE A 455 24.21 -12.04 16.05
N VAL A 456 23.06 -12.72 16.12
CA VAL A 456 22.98 -14.18 16.13
C VAL A 456 22.36 -14.61 14.82
N SER A 457 23.05 -15.45 14.06
CA SER A 457 22.56 -16.00 12.81
C SER A 457 22.54 -17.53 12.81
N LEU A 458 21.63 -18.09 12.03
CA LEU A 458 21.40 -19.52 11.89
C LEU A 458 21.61 -19.93 10.43
N SER A 459 22.26 -21.07 10.21
CA SER A 459 22.37 -21.69 8.88
C SER A 459 22.31 -23.21 8.98
N PRO A 460 21.69 -23.92 8.03
CA PRO A 460 21.72 -25.38 7.98
C PRO A 460 23.16 -25.95 7.91
N SER A 461 23.55 -26.82 8.84
CA SER A 461 24.96 -27.27 9.01
C SER A 461 25.52 -28.12 7.87
N ASP A 462 24.67 -28.72 7.04
CA ASP A 462 25.09 -29.55 5.89
C ASP A 462 24.99 -28.81 4.55
N SER A 463 24.59 -27.54 4.56
CA SER A 463 24.32 -26.75 3.36
C SER A 463 25.41 -25.69 3.14
N ILE A 464 26.34 -25.97 2.24
CA ILE A 464 27.49 -25.09 1.96
C ILE A 464 27.10 -23.81 1.18
N ASN A 465 25.88 -23.74 0.62
CA ASN A 465 25.42 -22.64 -0.25
C ASN A 465 24.23 -21.85 0.31
N VAL A 466 23.84 -22.06 1.57
CA VAL A 466 22.74 -21.31 2.20
C VAL A 466 23.35 -20.15 2.99
N LEU A 467 22.89 -18.93 2.72
CA LEU A 467 23.31 -17.75 3.47
C LEU A 467 22.78 -17.86 4.91
N PRO A 468 23.57 -17.46 5.93
CA PRO A 468 23.09 -17.41 7.30
C PRO A 468 21.96 -16.38 7.43
N SER A 469 20.84 -16.77 8.04
CA SER A 469 19.73 -15.89 8.33
C SER A 469 19.90 -15.29 9.73
N ILE A 470 19.67 -13.98 9.87
CA ILE A 470 19.75 -13.32 11.18
C ILE A 470 18.55 -13.75 12.03
N TYR A 471 18.82 -14.45 13.13
CA TYR A 471 17.81 -14.85 14.10
C TYR A 471 17.45 -13.72 15.06
N SER A 472 18.44 -12.94 15.50
CA SER A 472 18.22 -11.85 16.44
C SER A 472 19.34 -10.82 16.42
N THR A 473 18.97 -9.58 16.76
CA THR A 473 19.87 -8.44 16.93
C THR A 473 19.69 -7.88 18.33
N HIS A 474 20.78 -7.63 19.03
CA HIS A 474 20.74 -7.08 20.38
C HIS A 474 21.77 -5.97 20.57
N PHE A 475 21.38 -4.93 21.29
CA PHE A 475 22.31 -3.89 21.73
C PHE A 475 22.50 -3.93 23.24
N GLY A 476 23.75 -3.83 23.71
CA GLY A 476 24.05 -3.74 25.14
C GLY A 476 25.45 -4.20 25.51
N ALA A 477 25.78 -4.05 26.80
CA ALA A 477 27.10 -4.41 27.32
C ALA A 477 27.12 -5.75 28.08
N GLU A 478 26.01 -6.15 28.68
CA GLU A 478 25.92 -7.33 29.56
C GLU A 478 25.97 -8.65 28.77
N ASP A 479 26.29 -9.78 29.39
CA ASP A 479 26.19 -11.07 28.70
C ASP A 479 24.73 -11.44 28.38
N LEU A 480 24.48 -12.23 27.33
CA LEU A 480 23.13 -12.62 26.91
C LEU A 480 22.80 -14.07 27.22
N LEU A 481 21.54 -14.27 27.56
CA LEU A 481 20.89 -15.57 27.65
C LEU A 481 19.72 -15.58 26.66
N LEU A 482 19.94 -16.14 25.47
CA LEU A 482 18.99 -16.09 24.35
C LEU A 482 18.33 -17.46 24.13
N PRO A 483 17.00 -17.60 24.30
CA PRO A 483 16.29 -18.78 23.83
C PRO A 483 16.26 -18.83 22.30
N ILE A 484 16.51 -20.00 21.73
CA ILE A 484 16.31 -20.30 20.31
C ILE A 484 15.19 -21.34 20.24
N SER A 485 14.08 -20.96 19.61
CA SER A 485 12.90 -21.80 19.44
C SER A 485 12.62 -22.05 17.96
N PHE A 486 12.30 -23.30 17.64
CA PHE A 486 11.80 -23.74 16.34
C PHE A 486 10.32 -24.11 16.48
N ASP A 487 9.52 -23.86 15.44
CA ASP A 487 8.09 -24.20 15.43
C ASP A 487 7.83 -25.67 15.04
N GLY A 488 8.85 -26.38 14.55
CA GLY A 488 8.73 -27.74 14.03
C GLY A 488 8.18 -27.80 12.60
N LEU A 489 7.95 -26.65 11.96
CA LEU A 489 7.38 -26.47 10.63
C LEU A 489 8.38 -25.89 9.63
N GLN A 490 9.63 -25.70 10.05
CA GLN A 490 10.69 -25.15 9.22
C GLN A 490 11.02 -26.01 7.98
N THR A 491 11.53 -25.36 6.93
CA THR A 491 11.85 -25.95 5.62
C THR A 491 13.20 -26.68 5.57
N TYR A 492 13.80 -26.97 6.72
CA TYR A 492 15.01 -27.76 6.83
C TYR A 492 14.94 -28.67 8.05
N GLU A 493 15.29 -29.94 7.87
CA GLU A 493 15.39 -30.93 8.93
C GLU A 493 16.86 -31.30 9.13
N GLY A 494 17.41 -31.00 10.31
CA GLY A 494 18.83 -31.21 10.58
C GLY A 494 19.37 -30.34 11.69
N SER A 495 20.69 -30.22 11.76
CA SER A 495 21.35 -29.31 12.69
C SER A 495 21.57 -27.93 12.08
N TYR A 496 21.54 -26.91 12.92
CA TYR A 496 21.83 -25.53 12.55
C TYR A 496 23.14 -25.07 13.18
N ASP A 497 24.01 -24.51 12.35
CA ASP A 497 25.17 -23.75 12.80
C ASP A 497 24.71 -22.36 13.27
N ILE A 498 25.20 -21.97 14.44
CA ILE A 498 24.93 -20.71 15.11
C ILE A 498 26.22 -19.88 15.03
N SER A 499 26.16 -18.75 14.32
CA SER A 499 27.22 -17.73 14.36
C SER A 499 26.81 -16.60 15.30
N VAL A 500 27.74 -16.15 16.15
CA VAL A 500 27.56 -14.96 16.99
C VAL A 500 28.67 -13.97 16.66
N GLU A 501 28.26 -12.77 16.25
CA GLU A 501 29.14 -11.69 15.80
C GLU A 501 28.86 -10.44 16.63
N ASN A 502 29.93 -9.79 17.12
CA ASN A 502 29.83 -8.48 17.74
C ASN A 502 30.16 -7.40 16.70
N PHE A 503 29.47 -6.27 16.78
CA PHE A 503 29.77 -5.06 16.02
C PHE A 503 29.84 -3.86 16.98
N ASN A 504 30.81 -2.98 16.78
CA ASN A 504 30.85 -1.71 17.52
C ASN A 504 29.76 -0.74 17.00
N ARG A 505 29.69 0.47 17.56
CA ARG A 505 28.69 1.48 17.18
C ARG A 505 28.80 1.97 15.72
N PHE A 506 29.87 1.64 15.01
CA PHE A 506 30.07 1.95 13.60
C PHE A 506 29.71 0.79 12.67
N TRP A 507 29.11 -0.30 13.20
CA TRP A 507 28.88 -1.55 12.46
C TRP A 507 30.15 -2.25 11.96
N ILE A 508 31.27 -2.05 12.65
CA ILE A 508 32.53 -2.77 12.36
C ILE A 508 32.57 -4.05 13.19
N GLU A 509 32.66 -5.17 12.49
CA GLU A 509 32.64 -6.53 13.07
C GLU A 509 33.90 -6.87 13.89
N SER A 510 33.77 -7.81 14.81
CA SER A 510 34.90 -8.41 15.53
C SER A 510 35.74 -9.32 14.63
N GLU A 511 37.05 -9.40 14.87
CA GLU A 511 37.97 -10.23 14.06
C GLU A 511 37.57 -11.71 13.94
N ASN A 512 36.94 -12.27 14.98
CA ASN A 512 36.45 -13.64 14.99
C ASN A 512 35.00 -13.68 15.49
N SER A 513 34.16 -14.47 14.84
CA SER A 513 32.84 -14.86 15.33
C SER A 513 32.92 -16.08 16.25
N ALA A 514 31.99 -16.19 17.20
CA ALA A 514 31.81 -17.40 17.97
C ALA A 514 30.87 -18.36 17.23
N GLN A 515 31.18 -19.65 17.28
CA GLN A 515 30.44 -20.69 16.55
C GLN A 515 29.95 -21.76 17.52
N SER A 516 28.72 -22.21 17.34
CA SER A 516 28.13 -23.36 18.01
C SER A 516 27.20 -24.08 17.05
N THR A 517 26.79 -25.32 17.35
CA THR A 517 25.85 -26.07 16.50
C THR A 517 24.77 -26.68 17.37
N THR A 518 23.51 -26.61 16.91
CA THR A 518 22.38 -27.25 17.61
C THR A 518 22.49 -28.77 17.59
N GLY A 519 21.61 -29.44 18.33
CA GLY A 519 21.30 -30.84 18.08
C GLY A 519 20.57 -31.02 16.74
N PHE A 520 20.07 -32.22 16.47
CA PHE A 520 19.17 -32.46 15.34
C PHE A 520 17.81 -31.82 15.65
N VAL A 521 17.34 -30.94 14.77
CA VAL A 521 16.04 -30.27 14.87
C VAL A 521 15.07 -30.92 13.87
N PRO A 522 14.00 -31.58 14.33
CA PRO A 522 13.04 -32.25 13.46
C PRO A 522 12.12 -31.25 12.76
N SER A 523 11.72 -31.54 11.52
CA SER A 523 10.60 -30.86 10.85
C SER A 523 9.46 -31.85 10.70
N PHE A 524 8.34 -31.57 11.37
CA PHE A 524 7.19 -32.48 11.44
C PHE A 524 6.42 -32.52 10.12
N SER A 525 5.67 -33.60 9.95
CA SER A 525 4.77 -33.78 8.82
C SER A 525 3.72 -32.68 8.77
N PRO A 526 3.35 -32.21 7.57
CA PRO A 526 2.22 -31.29 7.43
C PRO A 526 0.93 -31.97 7.91
N ILE A 527 0.08 -31.20 8.59
CA ILE A 527 -1.28 -31.59 8.96
C ILE A 527 -2.27 -30.65 8.26
N ILE A 528 -3.52 -31.08 8.16
CA ILE A 528 -4.63 -30.20 7.79
C ILE A 528 -5.03 -29.40 9.03
N THR A 529 -4.90 -28.07 8.98
CA THR A 529 -5.28 -27.17 10.09
C THR A 529 -6.74 -26.78 10.03
N ASP A 530 -7.29 -26.65 8.83
CA ASP A 530 -8.69 -26.36 8.59
C ASP A 530 -9.16 -26.97 7.27
N ILE A 531 -10.43 -27.35 7.22
CA ILE A 531 -11.13 -27.74 6.00
C ILE A 531 -12.60 -27.37 6.16
N ASN A 532 -13.17 -26.70 5.17
CA ASN A 532 -14.53 -26.16 5.28
C ASN A 532 -15.65 -27.20 5.06
N ILE A 533 -15.35 -28.50 5.17
CA ILE A 533 -16.32 -29.60 5.05
C ILE A 533 -16.03 -30.69 6.09
N ASP A 534 -17.09 -31.29 6.63
CA ASP A 534 -17.00 -32.33 7.67
C ASP A 534 -17.46 -33.73 7.21
N GLN A 535 -17.13 -34.76 7.99
CA GLN A 535 -17.61 -36.13 7.73
C GLN A 535 -19.13 -36.24 7.86
N ASN A 536 -19.77 -36.71 6.79
CA ASN A 536 -21.21 -36.80 6.54
C ASN A 536 -21.93 -35.45 6.49
N ASP A 537 -21.19 -34.37 6.22
CA ASP A 537 -21.78 -33.04 6.09
C ASP A 537 -22.74 -32.97 4.89
N THR A 538 -23.63 -31.99 4.89
CA THR A 538 -24.49 -31.67 3.75
C THR A 538 -24.20 -30.25 3.28
N ILE A 539 -23.69 -30.13 2.06
CA ILE A 539 -23.22 -28.85 1.49
C ILE A 539 -24.02 -28.49 0.24
N THR A 540 -24.00 -27.21 -0.16
CA THR A 540 -24.62 -26.79 -1.42
C THR A 540 -23.81 -27.27 -2.62
N ALA A 541 -24.45 -27.55 -3.75
CA ALA A 541 -23.80 -28.12 -4.93
C ALA A 541 -22.72 -27.23 -5.60
N ASN A 542 -22.65 -25.96 -5.24
CA ASN A 542 -21.68 -24.97 -5.69
C ASN A 542 -20.60 -24.64 -4.64
N THR A 543 -20.55 -25.37 -3.53
CA THR A 543 -19.57 -25.13 -2.46
C THR A 543 -18.15 -25.22 -3.00
N VAL A 544 -17.35 -24.17 -2.78
CA VAL A 544 -15.89 -24.20 -2.98
C VAL A 544 -15.27 -24.94 -1.80
N ILE A 545 -14.47 -25.97 -2.05
CA ILE A 545 -13.78 -26.70 -0.98
C ILE A 545 -12.45 -26.00 -0.71
N ARG A 546 -12.25 -25.49 0.51
CA ARG A 546 -11.01 -24.85 0.94
C ARG A 546 -10.33 -25.69 2.02
N ILE A 547 -9.03 -25.90 1.84
CA ILE A 547 -8.19 -26.73 2.71
C ILE A 547 -6.97 -25.93 3.11
N GLU A 548 -6.69 -25.87 4.41
CA GLU A 548 -5.51 -25.24 4.98
C GLU A 548 -4.57 -26.28 5.59
N PHE A 549 -3.29 -26.09 5.36
CA PHE A 549 -2.21 -26.93 5.86
C PHE A 549 -1.33 -26.16 6.85
N SER A 550 -0.71 -26.90 7.77
CA SER A 550 0.25 -26.31 8.71
C SER A 550 1.54 -25.83 8.03
N LYS A 551 1.83 -26.24 6.79
CA LYS A 551 3.08 -25.96 6.06
C LYS A 551 2.82 -25.74 4.58
N GLU A 552 3.80 -25.13 3.91
CA GLU A 552 3.78 -24.98 2.46
C GLU A 552 3.83 -26.35 1.77
N MET A 553 2.87 -26.61 0.90
CA MET A 553 2.68 -27.91 0.27
C MET A 553 3.29 -27.96 -1.13
N ASN A 554 3.73 -29.15 -1.55
CA ASN A 554 4.14 -29.35 -2.93
C ASN A 554 2.90 -29.42 -3.83
N GLN A 555 2.70 -28.38 -4.65
CA GLN A 555 1.51 -28.24 -5.49
C GLN A 555 1.35 -29.39 -6.51
N GLU A 556 2.45 -29.86 -7.13
CA GLU A 556 2.42 -31.01 -8.06
C GLU A 556 2.04 -32.31 -7.34
N SER A 557 2.50 -32.50 -6.10
CA SER A 557 2.14 -33.64 -5.27
C SER A 557 0.66 -33.60 -4.85
N PHE A 558 0.10 -32.41 -4.59
CA PHE A 558 -1.31 -32.23 -4.27
C PHE A 558 -2.21 -32.60 -5.45
N GLU A 559 -1.91 -32.12 -6.66
CA GLU A 559 -2.67 -32.48 -7.87
C GLU A 559 -2.71 -33.99 -8.12
N GLN A 560 -1.64 -34.71 -7.74
CA GLN A 560 -1.57 -36.17 -7.87
C GLN A 560 -2.24 -36.93 -6.71
N SER A 561 -2.43 -36.29 -5.56
CA SER A 561 -2.90 -36.93 -4.33
C SER A 561 -4.37 -36.63 -4.03
N PHE A 562 -4.92 -35.57 -4.60
CA PHE A 562 -6.32 -35.18 -4.44
C PHE A 562 -7.22 -35.92 -5.44
N SER A 563 -8.36 -36.43 -4.95
CA SER A 563 -9.41 -36.96 -5.81
C SER A 563 -10.80 -36.80 -5.19
N LEU A 564 -11.82 -36.78 -6.05
CA LEU A 564 -13.22 -36.71 -5.67
C LEU A 564 -13.99 -37.86 -6.33
N LEU A 565 -14.81 -38.57 -5.56
CA LEU A 565 -15.62 -39.71 -6.02
C LEU A 565 -17.11 -39.44 -5.75
N PRO A 566 -18.03 -39.61 -6.72
CA PRO A 566 -17.77 -39.90 -8.13
C PRO A 566 -16.92 -38.80 -8.80
N SER A 567 -16.17 -39.19 -9.84
CA SER A 567 -15.25 -38.29 -10.54
C SER A 567 -16.01 -37.10 -11.14
N THR A 568 -15.61 -35.89 -10.75
CA THR A 568 -16.11 -34.61 -11.27
C THR A 568 -14.92 -33.76 -11.74
N GLU A 569 -15.14 -32.91 -12.74
CA GLU A 569 -14.12 -31.91 -13.13
C GLU A 569 -14.00 -30.83 -12.06
N PHE A 570 -12.79 -30.33 -11.82
CA PHE A 570 -12.51 -29.24 -10.88
C PHE A 570 -11.25 -28.48 -11.30
N THR A 571 -11.07 -27.27 -10.77
CA THR A 571 -9.86 -26.46 -10.87
C THR A 571 -9.30 -26.19 -9.48
N ILE A 572 -7.98 -26.14 -9.37
CA ILE A 572 -7.26 -25.91 -8.11
C ILE A 572 -6.62 -24.51 -8.17
N GLU A 573 -6.82 -23.74 -7.11
CA GLU A 573 -6.19 -22.44 -6.93
C GLU A 573 -5.53 -22.38 -5.55
N TRP A 574 -4.23 -22.05 -5.52
CA TRP A 574 -3.50 -21.85 -4.27
C TRP A 574 -3.62 -20.40 -3.82
N SER A 575 -3.74 -20.18 -2.51
CA SER A 575 -3.77 -18.82 -1.96
C SER A 575 -2.49 -18.07 -2.30
N ASN A 576 -2.65 -16.82 -2.74
CA ASN A 576 -1.59 -15.85 -2.97
C ASN A 576 -1.47 -14.82 -1.83
N LEU A 577 -2.30 -14.94 -0.78
CA LEU A 577 -2.21 -14.11 0.41
C LEU A 577 -0.96 -14.54 1.20
N TRP A 578 -0.10 -13.60 1.58
CA TRP A 578 1.19 -13.89 2.23
C TRP A 578 1.06 -14.74 3.52
N GLN A 579 -0.07 -14.66 4.23
CA GLN A 579 -0.34 -15.43 5.45
C GLN A 579 -0.51 -16.94 5.14
N ASP A 580 -1.05 -17.23 3.96
CA ASP A 580 -1.51 -18.54 3.52
C ASP A 580 -0.75 -19.06 2.29
N GLU A 581 0.26 -18.32 1.83
CA GLU A 581 0.93 -18.56 0.55
C GLU A 581 1.48 -20.00 0.52
N GLY A 582 0.96 -20.79 -0.42
CA GLY A 582 1.28 -22.22 -0.56
C GLY A 582 0.83 -23.13 0.59
N LYS A 583 0.11 -22.61 1.59
CA LYS A 583 -0.48 -23.35 2.72
C LYS A 583 -1.98 -23.55 2.61
N ALA A 584 -2.68 -22.77 1.78
CA ALA A 584 -4.11 -22.93 1.56
C ALA A 584 -4.43 -23.17 0.08
N VAL A 585 -5.41 -24.04 -0.17
CA VAL A 585 -5.87 -24.40 -1.51
C VAL A 585 -7.39 -24.37 -1.59
N SER A 586 -7.91 -23.79 -2.67
CA SER A 586 -9.33 -23.74 -3.01
C SER A 586 -9.59 -24.60 -4.24
N ILE A 587 -10.62 -25.43 -4.17
CA ILE A 587 -11.07 -26.32 -5.25
C ILE A 587 -12.40 -25.83 -5.76
N TYR A 588 -12.43 -25.44 -7.03
CA TYR A 588 -13.61 -24.93 -7.72
C TYR A 588 -14.16 -25.97 -8.69
N PHE A 589 -15.47 -26.00 -8.85
CA PHE A 589 -16.15 -26.89 -9.80
C PHE A 589 -16.69 -26.06 -10.98
N PRO A 590 -16.28 -26.34 -12.23
CA PRO A 590 -16.76 -25.61 -13.41
C PRO A 590 -18.25 -25.89 -13.72
N GLU A 591 -18.77 -27.02 -13.25
CA GLU A 591 -20.20 -27.34 -13.25
C GLU A 591 -20.63 -27.65 -11.81
N LEU A 592 -21.93 -27.46 -11.50
CA LEU A 592 -22.49 -27.84 -10.20
C LEU A 592 -22.27 -29.31 -9.91
N LEU A 593 -21.94 -29.63 -8.66
CA LEU A 593 -22.01 -31.01 -8.18
C LEU A 593 -23.45 -31.52 -8.36
N ALA A 594 -23.61 -32.80 -8.73
CA ALA A 594 -24.92 -33.44 -8.75
C ALA A 594 -25.62 -33.29 -7.38
N PHE A 595 -26.88 -32.88 -7.39
CA PHE A 595 -27.73 -32.76 -6.20
C PHE A 595 -28.13 -34.12 -5.62
N ASP A 596 -28.47 -34.14 -4.33
CA ASP A 596 -28.85 -35.35 -3.59
C ASP A 596 -27.86 -36.50 -3.84
N ALA A 597 -26.58 -36.17 -3.95
CA ALA A 597 -25.51 -37.09 -4.29
C ALA A 597 -24.46 -37.12 -3.17
N GLU A 598 -23.98 -38.32 -2.90
CA GLU A 598 -22.86 -38.54 -1.99
C GLU A 598 -21.55 -38.38 -2.76
N TYR A 599 -20.65 -37.56 -2.22
CA TYR A 599 -19.28 -37.43 -2.67
C TYR A 599 -18.31 -37.89 -1.59
N THR A 600 -17.19 -38.45 -1.99
CA THR A 600 -16.05 -38.75 -1.12
C THR A 600 -14.83 -38.03 -1.66
N LEU A 601 -14.35 -37.05 -0.90
CA LEU A 601 -13.06 -36.40 -1.10
C LEU A 601 -11.98 -37.29 -0.50
N GLU A 602 -10.94 -37.57 -1.27
CA GLU A 602 -9.77 -38.31 -0.80
C GLU A 602 -8.50 -37.50 -1.06
N ILE A 603 -7.70 -37.30 -0.01
CA ILE A 603 -6.32 -36.84 -0.12
C ILE A 603 -5.44 -38.00 0.31
N SER A 604 -4.64 -38.51 -0.61
CA SER A 604 -3.67 -39.57 -0.34
C SER A 604 -2.61 -39.11 0.67
N GLY A 605 -2.16 -40.02 1.54
CA GLY A 605 -1.02 -39.79 2.43
C GLY A 605 0.33 -39.68 1.69
N GLU A 606 0.35 -39.93 0.38
CA GLU A 606 1.50 -39.64 -0.49
C GLU A 606 1.67 -38.13 -0.78
N LEU A 607 0.71 -37.29 -0.37
CA LEU A 607 0.87 -35.84 -0.41
C LEU A 607 2.09 -35.42 0.41
N THR A 608 2.93 -34.58 -0.17
CA THR A 608 4.14 -34.07 0.49
C THR A 608 4.17 -32.55 0.61
N ASP A 609 4.86 -32.06 1.64
CA ASP A 609 5.32 -30.67 1.69
C ASP A 609 6.48 -30.41 0.70
N ILE A 610 6.93 -29.15 0.62
CA ILE A 610 8.04 -28.76 -0.29
C ILE A 610 9.39 -29.44 0.01
N ILE A 611 9.55 -30.08 1.18
CA ILE A 611 10.77 -30.83 1.55
C ILE A 611 10.59 -32.35 1.48
N GLY A 612 9.42 -32.82 1.03
CA GLY A 612 9.14 -34.25 0.82
C GLY A 612 8.64 -34.99 2.05
N LYS A 613 8.16 -34.31 3.10
CA LYS A 613 7.51 -34.94 4.25
C LYS A 613 6.07 -35.29 3.89
N TYR A 614 5.71 -36.55 4.09
CA TYR A 614 4.36 -37.04 3.87
C TYR A 614 3.35 -36.44 4.85
N LEU A 615 2.13 -36.20 4.37
CA LEU A 615 0.98 -35.72 5.14
C LEU A 615 0.66 -36.66 6.32
N ASP A 616 0.31 -36.06 7.45
CA ASP A 616 -0.38 -36.70 8.58
C ASP A 616 -1.84 -36.22 8.54
N GLY A 617 -2.63 -36.83 7.65
CA GLY A 617 -3.97 -36.35 7.30
C GLY A 617 -5.02 -36.57 8.38
N ASN A 618 -4.76 -37.47 9.35
CA ASN A 618 -5.64 -37.72 10.48
C ASN A 618 -5.12 -37.09 11.80
N ALA A 619 -3.97 -36.39 11.73
CA ALA A 619 -3.29 -35.72 12.83
C ALA A 619 -3.03 -36.64 14.05
N ASP A 620 -2.73 -37.92 13.81
CA ASP A 620 -2.43 -38.89 14.87
C ASP A 620 -0.93 -38.98 15.24
N GLY A 621 -0.10 -38.19 14.55
CA GLY A 621 1.34 -38.13 14.69
C GLY A 621 2.11 -39.09 13.78
N PHE A 622 1.44 -39.82 12.88
CA PHE A 622 2.08 -40.71 11.92
C PHE A 622 1.95 -40.18 10.48
N SER A 623 3.10 -40.04 9.82
CA SER A 623 3.18 -39.57 8.43
C SER A 623 2.77 -40.65 7.43
N GLY A 624 2.21 -40.26 6.29
CA GLY A 624 1.86 -41.15 5.19
C GLY A 624 0.40 -41.62 5.21
N ASP A 625 -0.40 -41.07 6.12
CA ASP A 625 -1.82 -41.34 6.21
C ASP A 625 -2.60 -40.18 5.59
N GLY A 626 -3.51 -40.54 4.68
CA GLY A 626 -4.37 -39.58 4.00
C GLY A 626 -5.61 -39.23 4.80
N ILE A 627 -6.50 -38.46 4.18
CA ILE A 627 -7.86 -38.21 4.70
C ILE A 627 -8.90 -38.59 3.66
N SER A 628 -10.03 -39.10 4.13
CA SER A 628 -11.21 -39.40 3.32
C SER A 628 -12.42 -38.81 4.02
N ILE A 629 -13.10 -37.87 3.36
CA ILE A 629 -14.29 -37.19 3.88
C ILE A 629 -15.43 -37.50 2.92
N THR A 630 -16.46 -38.17 3.44
CA THR A 630 -17.72 -38.36 2.71
C THR A 630 -18.68 -37.24 3.06
N PHE A 631 -19.22 -36.52 2.08
CA PHE A 631 -20.24 -35.50 2.27
C PHE A 631 -21.38 -35.68 1.27
N HIS A 632 -22.50 -35.04 1.52
CA HIS A 632 -23.68 -35.05 0.65
C HIS A 632 -23.88 -33.66 0.07
N THR A 633 -24.33 -33.57 -1.17
CA THR A 633 -24.94 -32.34 -1.65
C THR A 633 -26.39 -32.27 -1.19
N GLU A 634 -26.87 -31.07 -0.91
CA GLU A 634 -28.27 -30.84 -0.59
C GLU A 634 -29.20 -31.44 -1.68
N PRO A 635 -30.43 -31.84 -1.30
CA PRO A 635 -31.46 -32.16 -2.27
C PRO A 635 -31.60 -31.02 -3.27
N THR A 636 -31.97 -31.32 -4.52
CA THR A 636 -32.10 -30.30 -5.55
C THR A 636 -32.94 -29.13 -5.02
N ASP A 637 -32.28 -27.99 -4.82
CA ASP A 637 -33.02 -26.75 -4.68
C ASP A 637 -33.68 -26.51 -6.04
N LEU A 638 -35.00 -26.47 -6.03
CA LEU A 638 -35.83 -26.23 -7.22
C LEU A 638 -36.50 -24.86 -7.14
N THR A 639 -36.23 -24.11 -6.07
CA THR A 639 -36.82 -22.81 -5.79
C THR A 639 -35.76 -21.76 -5.97
N GLY A 640 -35.97 -20.80 -6.85
CA GLY A 640 -35.08 -19.64 -6.92
C GLY A 640 -35.36 -18.64 -5.79
N PRO A 641 -34.55 -17.56 -5.73
CA PRO A 641 -34.55 -16.57 -4.65
C PRO A 641 -35.93 -16.08 -4.26
N GLN A 642 -36.28 -16.18 -2.97
CA GLN A 642 -37.50 -15.59 -2.43
C GLN A 642 -37.20 -14.32 -1.64
N ILE A 643 -38.13 -13.37 -1.70
CA ILE A 643 -37.98 -12.14 -0.94
C ILE A 643 -38.28 -12.41 0.53
N SER A 644 -37.30 -12.16 1.39
CA SER A 644 -37.46 -12.20 2.84
C SER A 644 -37.85 -10.84 3.42
N ASN A 645 -37.35 -9.74 2.85
CA ASN A 645 -37.68 -8.38 3.28
C ASN A 645 -37.54 -7.35 2.13
N ILE A 646 -38.28 -6.23 2.22
CA ILE A 646 -38.20 -5.11 1.26
C ILE A 646 -38.26 -3.80 2.02
N TYR A 647 -37.38 -2.87 1.65
CA TYR A 647 -37.45 -1.49 2.11
C TYR A 647 -37.28 -0.49 0.95
N PRO A 648 -38.12 0.55 0.86
CA PRO A 648 -39.30 0.80 1.69
C PRO A 648 -40.51 -0.08 1.31
N ILE A 649 -41.42 -0.25 2.27
CA ILE A 649 -42.67 -1.00 2.10
C ILE A 649 -43.63 -0.34 1.09
N SER A 650 -44.59 -1.10 0.56
CA SER A 650 -45.61 -0.61 -0.37
C SER A 650 -46.35 0.64 0.14
N ASN A 651 -46.67 1.58 -0.76
CA ASN A 651 -47.31 2.89 -0.51
C ASN A 651 -46.41 3.97 0.14
N TYR A 652 -45.12 3.72 0.30
CA TYR A 652 -44.15 4.76 0.65
C TYR A 652 -44.06 5.82 -0.46
N ILE A 653 -44.02 7.10 -0.08
CA ILE A 653 -43.72 8.19 -1.02
C ILE A 653 -42.20 8.26 -1.14
N PHE A 654 -41.69 7.86 -2.30
CA PHE A 654 -40.27 7.72 -2.57
C PHE A 654 -39.63 9.10 -2.70
N ASP A 655 -38.57 9.34 -1.91
CA ASP A 655 -37.68 10.47 -2.17
C ASP A 655 -37.07 10.33 -3.57
N THR A 656 -36.82 11.44 -4.26
CA THR A 656 -36.27 11.39 -5.63
C THR A 656 -34.85 10.84 -5.69
N GLU A 657 -34.14 10.73 -4.56
CA GLU A 657 -32.84 10.05 -4.48
C GLU A 657 -32.79 8.90 -3.45
N ALA A 658 -33.94 8.34 -3.07
CA ALA A 658 -33.98 7.18 -2.15
C ALA A 658 -33.39 5.90 -2.77
N VAL A 659 -32.92 5.00 -1.91
CA VAL A 659 -32.42 3.66 -2.26
C VAL A 659 -33.52 2.62 -2.03
N PHE A 660 -33.64 1.67 -2.96
CA PHE A 660 -34.53 0.51 -2.83
C PHE A 660 -33.72 -0.71 -2.38
N ASN A 661 -34.19 -1.42 -1.36
CA ASN A 661 -33.50 -2.57 -0.79
C ASN A 661 -34.40 -3.79 -0.82
N ILE A 662 -33.83 -4.93 -1.23
CA ILE A 662 -34.51 -6.22 -1.25
C ILE A 662 -33.59 -7.24 -0.62
N MET A 663 -34.08 -7.90 0.42
CA MET A 663 -33.40 -9.02 1.03
C MET A 663 -33.98 -10.31 0.46
N PHE A 664 -33.10 -11.17 -0.06
CA PHE A 664 -33.43 -12.53 -0.46
C PHE A 664 -33.14 -13.49 0.69
N ASP A 665 -33.84 -14.63 0.74
CA ASP A 665 -33.63 -15.66 1.76
C ASP A 665 -32.40 -16.55 1.50
N GLU A 666 -31.69 -16.31 0.40
CA GLU A 666 -30.52 -17.05 -0.05
C GLU A 666 -29.48 -16.14 -0.75
N VAL A 667 -28.35 -16.73 -1.14
CA VAL A 667 -27.26 -16.04 -1.86
C VAL A 667 -27.57 -15.97 -3.35
N LEU A 668 -27.54 -14.76 -3.92
CA LEU A 668 -27.73 -14.56 -5.36
C LEU A 668 -26.47 -14.91 -6.17
N ASP A 669 -26.65 -15.42 -7.38
CA ASP A 669 -25.59 -15.49 -8.38
C ASP A 669 -25.32 -14.09 -8.95
N ASN A 670 -24.13 -13.55 -8.67
CA ASN A 670 -23.69 -12.24 -9.15
C ASN A 670 -23.77 -12.09 -10.68
N THR A 671 -23.61 -13.17 -11.46
CA THR A 671 -23.71 -13.09 -12.93
C THR A 671 -25.15 -12.83 -13.40
N SER A 672 -26.14 -13.20 -12.57
CA SER A 672 -27.55 -12.93 -12.83
C SER A 672 -27.95 -11.48 -12.52
N ILE A 673 -27.15 -10.75 -11.74
CA ILE A 673 -27.40 -9.35 -11.35
C ILE A 673 -26.78 -8.40 -12.37
N ASN A 674 -27.60 -7.93 -13.30
CA ASN A 674 -27.19 -7.05 -14.40
C ASN A 674 -28.32 -6.12 -14.87
N GLU A 675 -28.03 -5.20 -15.79
CA GLU A 675 -28.99 -4.22 -16.31
C GLU A 675 -30.23 -4.85 -17.01
N ALA A 676 -30.14 -6.09 -17.48
CA ALA A 676 -31.30 -6.79 -18.02
C ALA A 676 -32.23 -7.34 -16.91
N SER A 677 -31.64 -7.75 -15.78
CA SER A 677 -32.36 -8.26 -14.62
C SER A 677 -32.96 -7.14 -13.75
N LEU A 678 -32.35 -5.94 -13.72
CA LEU A 678 -32.74 -4.83 -12.85
C LEU A 678 -33.17 -3.60 -13.66
N GLN A 679 -34.43 -3.19 -13.53
CA GLN A 679 -34.98 -2.06 -14.28
C GLN A 679 -35.72 -1.10 -13.35
N ILE A 680 -35.42 0.21 -13.47
CA ILE A 680 -36.17 1.28 -12.81
C ILE A 680 -36.76 2.19 -13.89
N GLN A 681 -38.09 2.34 -13.88
CA GLN A 681 -38.81 3.27 -14.74
C GLN A 681 -39.43 4.38 -13.88
N SER A 682 -39.10 5.64 -14.14
CA SER A 682 -39.67 6.79 -13.44
C SER A 682 -40.49 7.65 -14.40
N GLY A 683 -41.81 7.64 -14.24
CA GLY A 683 -42.73 8.24 -15.23
C GLY A 683 -42.64 7.54 -16.58
N GLU A 684 -42.34 8.30 -17.64
CA GLU A 684 -42.13 7.76 -18.99
C GLU A 684 -40.66 7.37 -19.25
N GLN A 685 -39.74 7.64 -18.31
CA GLN A 685 -38.30 7.43 -18.51
C GLN A 685 -37.82 6.11 -17.90
N SER A 686 -36.97 5.38 -18.63
CA SER A 686 -36.20 4.26 -18.09
C SER A 686 -34.85 4.78 -17.61
N LEU A 687 -34.47 4.47 -16.38
CA LEU A 687 -33.26 4.98 -15.75
C LEU A 687 -32.21 3.87 -15.65
N THR A 688 -30.95 4.23 -15.85
CA THR A 688 -29.83 3.32 -15.63
C THR A 688 -29.66 3.08 -14.12
N VAL A 689 -29.72 1.81 -13.73
CA VAL A 689 -29.69 1.38 -12.33
C VAL A 689 -28.27 1.00 -11.96
N ASP A 690 -27.81 1.49 -10.81
CA ASP A 690 -26.64 0.94 -10.12
C ASP A 690 -27.11 0.07 -8.95
N HIS A 691 -26.27 -0.88 -8.56
CA HIS A 691 -26.59 -1.78 -7.47
C HIS A 691 -25.37 -2.08 -6.60
N ILE A 692 -25.65 -2.54 -5.40
CA ILE A 692 -24.68 -3.21 -4.55
C ILE A 692 -25.37 -4.34 -3.80
N GLU A 693 -24.70 -5.47 -3.72
CA GLU A 693 -25.11 -6.64 -2.98
C GLU A 693 -24.25 -6.79 -1.70
N TYR A 694 -24.92 -7.09 -0.59
CA TYR A 694 -24.25 -7.42 0.66
C TYR A 694 -24.80 -8.73 1.20
N THR A 695 -23.93 -9.73 1.36
CA THR A 695 -24.31 -11.07 1.81
C THR A 695 -23.89 -11.29 3.26
N MET A 696 -24.84 -11.69 4.10
CA MET A 696 -24.61 -11.99 5.51
C MET A 696 -25.54 -13.13 5.95
N ASP A 697 -25.02 -14.10 6.71
CA ASP A 697 -25.77 -15.27 7.19
C ASP A 697 -26.53 -16.04 6.09
N GLY A 698 -25.90 -16.18 4.91
CA GLY A 698 -26.47 -16.90 3.76
C GLY A 698 -27.59 -16.16 3.03
N LYS A 699 -27.82 -14.87 3.33
CA LYS A 699 -28.83 -14.02 2.68
C LYS A 699 -28.20 -12.86 1.96
N THR A 700 -28.68 -12.53 0.77
CA THR A 700 -28.24 -11.33 0.03
C THR A 700 -29.22 -10.16 0.22
N THR A 701 -28.70 -9.00 0.62
CA THR A 701 -29.39 -7.71 0.52
C THR A 701 -28.92 -6.99 -0.74
N LEU A 702 -29.84 -6.76 -1.67
CA LEU A 702 -29.61 -6.02 -2.91
C LEU A 702 -30.14 -4.59 -2.75
N SER A 703 -29.26 -3.60 -2.77
CA SER A 703 -29.57 -2.17 -2.74
C SER A 703 -29.48 -1.59 -4.16
N LEU A 704 -30.54 -0.92 -4.61
CA LEU A 704 -30.70 -0.38 -5.97
C LEU A 704 -30.93 1.13 -5.92
N LYS A 705 -30.18 1.88 -6.73
CA LYS A 705 -30.41 3.32 -6.92
C LYS A 705 -30.01 3.72 -8.35
N PRO A 706 -30.84 4.49 -9.08
CA PRO A 706 -30.43 5.02 -10.36
C PRO A 706 -29.37 6.12 -10.20
N PHE A 707 -28.57 6.35 -11.24
CA PHE A 707 -27.63 7.46 -11.28
C PHE A 707 -28.35 8.83 -11.35
N SER A 708 -29.47 8.89 -12.06
CA SER A 708 -30.33 10.08 -12.14
C SER A 708 -31.35 10.12 -11.01
N PRO A 709 -31.73 11.31 -10.50
CA PRO A 709 -32.88 11.44 -9.62
C PRO A 709 -34.17 10.93 -10.29
N LEU A 710 -35.08 10.38 -9.49
CA LEU A 710 -36.41 10.01 -9.96
C LEU A 710 -37.21 11.28 -10.31
N VAL A 711 -38.06 11.16 -11.34
CA VAL A 711 -39.02 12.21 -11.72
C VAL A 711 -39.95 12.51 -10.55
N SER A 712 -40.00 13.77 -10.11
CA SER A 712 -40.85 14.22 -9.00
C SER A 712 -42.35 14.06 -9.32
N ASN A 713 -43.16 13.75 -8.32
CA ASN A 713 -44.63 13.62 -8.42
C ASN A 713 -45.09 12.67 -9.53
N SER A 714 -44.38 11.56 -9.66
CA SER A 714 -44.58 10.57 -10.72
C SER A 714 -44.68 9.16 -10.12
N THR A 715 -45.00 8.19 -10.97
CA THR A 715 -44.95 6.78 -10.60
C THR A 715 -43.59 6.22 -10.97
N CYS A 716 -42.91 5.59 -10.01
CA CYS A 716 -41.69 4.82 -10.18
C CYS A 716 -42.01 3.32 -10.13
N THR A 717 -41.60 2.58 -11.15
CA THR A 717 -41.77 1.14 -11.28
C THR A 717 -40.40 0.48 -11.24
N ILE A 718 -40.17 -0.38 -10.25
CA ILE A 718 -38.96 -1.18 -10.11
C ILE A 718 -39.31 -2.61 -10.54
N SER A 719 -38.63 -3.13 -11.55
CA SER A 719 -38.89 -4.46 -12.12
C SER A 719 -37.64 -5.33 -12.06
N ILE A 720 -37.80 -6.55 -11.55
CA ILE A 720 -36.72 -7.52 -11.40
C ILE A 720 -37.08 -8.81 -12.12
N HIS A 721 -36.15 -9.29 -12.94
CA HIS A 721 -36.33 -10.44 -13.83
C HIS A 721 -35.13 -11.36 -13.76
N ASN A 722 -35.35 -12.66 -13.93
CA ASN A 722 -34.29 -13.66 -14.19
C ASN A 722 -33.12 -13.67 -13.18
N LEU A 723 -33.27 -13.11 -11.98
CA LEU A 723 -32.30 -13.31 -10.90
C LEU A 723 -32.29 -14.79 -10.54
N SER A 724 -31.09 -15.35 -10.37
CA SER A 724 -30.91 -16.72 -9.91
C SER A 724 -30.13 -16.78 -8.61
N ASP A 725 -30.37 -17.85 -7.87
CA ASP A 725 -29.46 -18.27 -6.82
C ASP A 725 -28.14 -18.77 -7.43
N THR A 726 -27.18 -19.08 -6.57
CA THR A 726 -25.90 -19.65 -6.95
C THR A 726 -25.96 -21.09 -7.51
N LEU A 727 -27.16 -21.69 -7.56
CA LEU A 727 -27.47 -23.00 -8.12
C LEU A 727 -28.19 -22.89 -9.48
N GLY A 728 -28.41 -21.67 -9.98
CA GLY A 728 -29.06 -21.37 -11.26
C GLY A 728 -30.59 -21.42 -11.23
N ASN A 729 -31.23 -21.58 -10.08
CA ASN A 729 -32.68 -21.48 -9.98
C ASN A 729 -33.12 -20.02 -10.06
N THR A 730 -33.92 -19.71 -11.08
CA THR A 730 -34.41 -18.35 -11.28
C THR A 730 -35.62 -18.04 -10.41
N ILE A 731 -35.81 -16.77 -10.05
CA ILE A 731 -37.07 -16.29 -9.47
C ILE A 731 -38.28 -16.76 -10.28
N SER A 732 -39.30 -17.26 -9.58
CA SER A 732 -40.44 -17.94 -10.21
C SER A 732 -41.28 -17.06 -11.15
N GLN A 733 -41.28 -15.74 -10.94
CA GLN A 733 -41.96 -14.75 -11.75
C GLN A 733 -41.28 -13.38 -11.58
N PRO A 734 -41.40 -12.46 -12.57
CA PRO A 734 -40.91 -11.10 -12.41
C PRO A 734 -41.51 -10.40 -11.19
N LEU A 735 -40.67 -9.69 -10.45
CA LEU A 735 -41.09 -8.90 -9.30
C LEU A 735 -41.27 -7.45 -9.75
N ILE A 736 -42.43 -6.86 -9.50
CA ILE A 736 -42.76 -5.51 -9.94
C ILE A 736 -43.27 -4.70 -8.74
N PHE A 737 -42.57 -3.62 -8.41
CA PHE A 737 -42.92 -2.70 -7.34
C PHE A 737 -43.27 -1.34 -7.90
N ASN A 738 -44.35 -0.74 -7.40
CA ASN A 738 -44.82 0.57 -7.86
C ASN A 738 -44.84 1.53 -6.66
N TYR A 739 -44.16 2.65 -6.80
CA TYR A 739 -44.07 3.72 -5.80
C TYR A 739 -44.50 5.05 -6.42
N ASN A 740 -45.01 5.97 -5.60
CA ASN A 740 -45.17 7.35 -6.01
C ASN A 740 -43.97 8.14 -5.48
N THR A 741 -43.38 9.00 -6.29
CA THR A 741 -42.27 9.86 -5.87
C THR A 741 -42.79 11.14 -5.22
N ALA A 742 -41.98 11.74 -4.37
CA ALA A 742 -42.30 13.00 -3.72
C ALA A 742 -42.41 14.15 -4.72
N ASP A 743 -43.21 15.17 -4.39
CA ASP A 743 -43.45 16.36 -5.23
C ASP A 743 -42.34 17.41 -5.05
N PHE A 744 -41.08 16.98 -5.15
CA PHE A 744 -39.92 17.87 -5.16
C PHE A 744 -38.74 17.27 -5.92
N TYR A 745 -37.81 18.13 -6.32
CA TYR A 745 -36.45 17.78 -6.72
C TYR A 745 -35.44 18.54 -5.85
N TYR A 746 -34.21 18.05 -5.76
CA TYR A 746 -33.13 18.76 -5.10
C TYR A 746 -32.62 19.87 -6.00
N SER A 747 -32.76 21.12 -5.57
CA SER A 747 -32.30 22.31 -6.33
C SER A 747 -30.91 22.77 -5.94
N ASN A 748 -30.39 22.31 -4.81
CA ASN A 748 -29.01 22.49 -4.39
C ASN A 748 -28.58 21.29 -3.53
N LYS A 749 -27.31 20.88 -3.65
CA LYS A 749 -26.66 19.85 -2.83
C LYS A 749 -25.24 20.29 -2.51
N THR A 750 -24.91 20.39 -1.22
CA THR A 750 -23.57 20.71 -0.74
C THR A 750 -23.11 19.58 0.17
N PHE A 751 -22.10 18.83 -0.23
CA PHE A 751 -21.58 17.71 0.56
C PHE A 751 -20.71 18.23 1.70
N LEU A 752 -20.99 17.75 2.91
CA LEU A 752 -20.14 17.94 4.08
C LEU A 752 -19.04 16.87 4.10
N ASP A 753 -19.41 15.62 3.85
CA ASP A 753 -18.48 14.51 3.69
C ASP A 753 -19.11 13.44 2.79
N ARG A 754 -18.31 12.85 1.91
CA ARG A 754 -18.70 11.70 1.10
C ARG A 754 -18.14 10.37 1.62
N PHE A 755 -17.41 10.41 2.74
CA PHE A 755 -16.75 9.28 3.37
C PHE A 755 -15.82 8.48 2.42
N ASN A 756 -15.14 9.19 1.51
CA ASN A 756 -14.18 8.58 0.58
C ASN A 756 -12.72 8.66 1.05
N ALA A 757 -12.45 9.46 2.09
CA ALA A 757 -11.15 9.62 2.73
C ALA A 757 -11.34 10.16 4.17
N GLY A 758 -10.24 10.19 4.94
CA GLY A 758 -10.21 10.77 6.28
C GLY A 758 -10.63 12.25 6.30
N ALA A 759 -11.76 12.56 6.92
CA ALA A 759 -12.29 13.93 7.03
C ALA A 759 -12.29 14.45 8.49
N GLY A 760 -11.34 13.97 9.31
CA GLY A 760 -11.21 14.35 10.71
C GLY A 760 -12.17 13.67 11.68
N TRP A 761 -12.73 12.51 11.31
CA TRP A 761 -13.48 11.65 12.22
C TRP A 761 -12.55 10.94 13.19
N TRP A 762 -12.86 10.98 14.48
CA TRP A 762 -12.09 10.31 15.52
C TRP A 762 -12.45 8.84 15.63
N GLN A 763 -11.53 8.01 16.11
CA GLN A 763 -11.90 6.69 16.60
C GLN A 763 -12.91 6.83 17.76
N PRO A 764 -13.87 5.90 17.91
CA PRO A 764 -14.90 6.00 18.95
C PRO A 764 -14.36 6.19 20.36
N ASP A 765 -13.19 5.62 20.68
CA ASP A 765 -12.49 5.72 21.97
C ASP A 765 -11.75 7.06 22.18
N GLY A 766 -11.48 7.81 21.11
CA GLY A 766 -10.95 9.17 21.19
C GLY A 766 -11.97 10.16 21.74
N SER A 767 -13.27 9.86 21.65
CA SER A 767 -14.33 10.71 22.19
C SER A 767 -14.56 10.45 23.68
N GLY A 768 -14.30 11.45 24.53
CA GLY A 768 -14.50 11.37 25.98
C GLY A 768 -15.96 11.15 26.44
N SER A 769 -16.93 11.16 25.52
CA SER A 769 -18.33 10.88 25.78
C SER A 769 -18.75 9.45 25.44
N THR A 770 -17.91 8.68 24.73
CA THR A 770 -18.17 7.26 24.44
C THR A 770 -18.03 6.43 25.72
N VAL A 771 -19.06 5.66 26.05
CA VAL A 771 -19.12 4.83 27.27
C VAL A 771 -19.84 3.52 26.99
N GLY A 772 -19.46 2.46 27.71
CA GLY A 772 -20.15 1.17 27.65
C GLY A 772 -20.04 0.44 26.31
N THR A 773 -18.94 0.67 25.58
CA THR A 773 -18.51 -0.06 24.39
C THR A 773 -17.36 -1.01 24.72
N LEU A 774 -17.15 -2.04 23.90
CA LEU A 774 -15.97 -2.90 23.95
C LEU A 774 -14.90 -2.36 22.99
N GLY A 775 -13.83 -1.75 23.53
CA GLY A 775 -12.88 -0.95 22.75
C GLY A 775 -12.19 -1.69 21.60
N SER A 776 -11.78 -2.95 21.78
CA SER A 776 -11.16 -3.75 20.70
C SER A 776 -12.14 -4.16 19.61
N GLU A 777 -13.44 -4.07 19.86
CA GLU A 777 -14.52 -4.50 18.96
C GLU A 777 -15.37 -3.32 18.45
N THR A 778 -14.95 -2.09 18.76
CA THR A 778 -15.67 -0.86 18.38
C THR A 778 -14.71 0.09 17.66
N GLN A 779 -14.82 0.18 16.34
CA GLN A 779 -13.86 0.89 15.49
C GLN A 779 -14.56 1.58 14.32
N PHE A 780 -14.01 2.72 13.91
CA PHE A 780 -14.46 3.43 12.71
C PHE A 780 -13.38 3.39 11.63
N ASN A 781 -13.73 2.91 10.45
CA ASN A 781 -12.84 2.78 9.30
C ASN A 781 -13.57 3.20 8.02
N TYR A 782 -12.96 2.99 6.86
CA TYR A 782 -13.59 3.17 5.55
C TYR A 782 -13.73 1.82 4.83
N SER A 783 -14.83 1.60 4.10
CA SER A 783 -15.10 0.38 3.35
C SER A 783 -15.28 0.66 1.86
N ASN A 784 -14.62 -0.12 1.01
CA ASN A 784 -14.81 -0.10 -0.45
C ASN A 784 -15.74 -1.22 -0.95
N SER A 785 -16.27 -2.06 -0.05
CA SER A 785 -17.15 -3.19 -0.38
C SER A 785 -18.62 -2.93 -0.07
N VAL A 786 -18.91 -1.87 0.69
CA VAL A 786 -20.27 -1.42 1.00
C VAL A 786 -20.29 0.10 0.81
N PHE A 787 -21.01 0.60 -0.19
CA PHE A 787 -21.14 2.02 -0.52
C PHE A 787 -22.53 2.28 -1.11
N VAL A 788 -22.99 3.53 -1.11
CA VAL A 788 -24.31 3.85 -1.68
C VAL A 788 -24.29 3.69 -3.21
N PRO A 789 -25.24 2.94 -3.82
CA PRO A 789 -25.27 2.79 -5.28
C PRO A 789 -25.66 4.11 -5.97
N GLY A 790 -25.28 4.24 -7.25
CA GLY A 790 -25.69 5.34 -8.11
C GLY A 790 -24.86 6.60 -7.87
N VAL A 791 -23.58 6.43 -7.50
CA VAL A 791 -22.56 7.47 -7.41
C VAL A 791 -21.56 7.28 -8.56
N THR A 792 -21.16 8.34 -9.24
CA THR A 792 -20.37 8.31 -10.48
C THR A 792 -18.86 8.09 -10.29
N MET A 793 -18.44 7.58 -9.14
CA MET A 793 -17.03 7.24 -8.89
C MET A 793 -16.70 5.86 -9.47
N ASN A 794 -15.43 5.64 -9.84
CA ASN A 794 -14.94 4.31 -10.22
C ASN A 794 -14.91 3.36 -9.00
N SER A 795 -14.77 2.06 -9.22
CA SER A 795 -14.80 1.04 -8.17
C SER A 795 -13.80 1.28 -7.03
N ASN A 796 -12.65 1.88 -7.33
CA ASN A 796 -11.59 2.13 -6.34
C ASN A 796 -11.81 3.43 -5.54
N GLY A 797 -12.63 4.34 -6.06
CA GLY A 797 -12.96 5.63 -5.43
C GLY A 797 -14.28 5.61 -4.64
N ARG A 798 -15.13 4.59 -4.84
CA ARG A 798 -16.35 4.40 -4.05
C ARG A 798 -15.99 3.82 -2.68
N LYS A 799 -16.17 4.59 -1.62
CA LYS A 799 -16.07 4.11 -0.25
C LYS A 799 -17.24 4.64 0.57
N SER A 800 -17.41 4.07 1.76
CA SER A 800 -18.27 4.60 2.81
C SER A 800 -17.55 4.57 4.15
N GLY A 801 -18.04 5.34 5.12
CA GLY A 801 -17.60 5.24 6.50
C GLY A 801 -18.18 3.97 7.10
N ALA A 802 -17.38 3.16 7.79
CA ALA A 802 -17.76 1.88 8.35
C ALA A 802 -17.57 1.91 9.88
N LEU A 803 -18.65 1.88 10.63
CA LEU A 803 -18.62 1.78 12.08
C LEU A 803 -18.96 0.35 12.50
N GLN A 804 -17.97 -0.36 13.02
CA GLN A 804 -18.21 -1.57 13.79
C GLN A 804 -18.42 -1.18 15.25
N TYR A 805 -19.49 -1.69 15.87
CA TYR A 805 -19.82 -1.41 17.27
C TYR A 805 -20.03 -2.69 18.06
N ALA A 806 -19.66 -2.65 19.34
CA ALA A 806 -19.98 -3.68 20.32
C ALA A 806 -20.22 -3.03 21.69
N TRP A 807 -21.35 -3.35 22.32
CA TRP A 807 -21.76 -2.82 23.62
C TRP A 807 -21.30 -3.76 24.76
N ASP A 808 -20.75 -3.22 25.85
CA ASP A 808 -20.45 -4.01 27.04
C ASP A 808 -21.77 -4.33 27.78
N PRO A 809 -22.18 -5.60 27.88
CA PRO A 809 -23.43 -5.99 28.55
C PRO A 809 -23.46 -5.66 30.05
N ASN A 810 -22.31 -5.37 30.65
CA ASN A 810 -22.18 -5.05 32.07
C ASN A 810 -22.06 -3.54 32.35
N ALA A 811 -22.01 -2.70 31.32
CA ALA A 811 -21.87 -1.27 31.49
C ALA A 811 -23.14 -0.65 32.10
N PRO A 812 -23.00 0.37 32.98
CA PRO A 812 -24.15 1.06 33.57
C PRO A 812 -24.91 1.93 32.56
N SER A 813 -24.25 2.31 31.46
CA SER A 813 -24.79 3.08 30.35
C SER A 813 -23.95 2.79 29.10
N SER A 814 -24.60 2.79 27.93
CA SER A 814 -23.97 2.53 26.64
C SER A 814 -24.30 3.64 25.67
N PHE A 815 -23.26 4.26 25.12
CA PHE A 815 -23.35 5.39 24.22
C PHE A 815 -22.04 5.53 23.43
N LEU A 816 -22.14 5.86 22.16
CA LEU A 816 -21.01 6.02 21.26
C LEU A 816 -21.13 7.35 20.53
N ARG A 817 -20.04 8.13 20.53
CA ARG A 817 -19.93 9.37 19.74
C ARG A 817 -18.76 9.26 18.79
N LEU A 818 -19.09 9.26 17.50
CA LEU A 818 -18.14 9.44 16.43
C LEU A 818 -17.97 10.94 16.19
N HIS A 819 -17.01 11.54 16.89
CA HIS A 819 -16.76 12.98 16.85
C HIS A 819 -16.03 13.36 15.55
N ASN A 820 -16.43 14.49 14.95
CA ASN A 820 -15.68 15.10 13.85
C ASN A 820 -14.97 16.36 14.36
N ALA A 821 -13.70 16.51 13.98
CA ALA A 821 -12.90 17.71 14.22
C ALA A 821 -12.17 18.16 12.95
N GLY A 822 -12.75 17.87 11.78
CA GLY A 822 -12.19 18.18 10.47
C GLY A 822 -13.10 19.06 9.63
N GLU A 823 -12.98 18.96 8.30
CA GLU A 823 -13.72 19.81 7.35
C GLU A 823 -15.24 19.82 7.54
N PRO A 824 -15.93 18.70 7.81
CA PRO A 824 -17.37 18.71 8.05
C PRO A 824 -17.80 19.64 9.20
N SER A 825 -16.97 19.74 10.25
CA SER A 825 -17.20 20.62 11.40
C SER A 825 -16.90 22.09 11.14
N ASN A 826 -16.30 22.45 10.00
CA ASN A 826 -16.03 23.84 9.62
C ASN A 826 -17.22 24.51 8.89
N VAL A 827 -18.21 23.73 8.48
CA VAL A 827 -19.35 24.24 7.72
C VAL A 827 -20.40 24.82 8.66
N VAL A 828 -20.66 26.11 8.50
CA VAL A 828 -21.71 26.83 9.23
C VAL A 828 -23.08 26.36 8.75
N LEU A 829 -23.92 25.95 9.69
CA LEU A 829 -25.32 25.61 9.51
C LEU A 829 -26.21 26.67 10.18
N ASP A 830 -27.42 26.82 9.66
CA ASP A 830 -28.51 27.58 10.27
C ASP A 830 -29.83 26.80 10.19
N THR A 831 -30.87 27.31 10.84
CA THR A 831 -32.19 26.64 10.90
C THR A 831 -32.88 26.51 9.54
N SER A 832 -32.42 27.18 8.48
CA SER A 832 -32.95 26.99 7.12
C SER A 832 -32.37 25.76 6.42
N ASN A 833 -31.31 25.15 6.96
CA ASN A 833 -30.69 24.00 6.35
C ASN A 833 -31.47 22.70 6.60
N ILE A 834 -31.34 21.80 5.63
CA ILE A 834 -31.80 20.42 5.72
C ILE A 834 -30.55 19.55 5.56
N VAL A 835 -30.23 18.77 6.60
CA VAL A 835 -29.07 17.87 6.62
C VAL A 835 -29.52 16.46 6.27
N GLN A 836 -28.80 15.80 5.38
CA GLN A 836 -29.06 14.43 4.95
C GLN A 836 -27.82 13.56 5.04
N ILE A 837 -28.03 12.26 5.25
CA ILE A 837 -26.98 11.24 5.20
C ILE A 837 -27.57 9.91 4.72
N TYR A 838 -26.83 9.14 3.94
CA TYR A 838 -27.17 7.75 3.70
C TYR A 838 -26.62 6.88 4.83
N ILE A 839 -27.48 6.03 5.38
CA ILE A 839 -27.10 5.06 6.40
C ILE A 839 -27.44 3.65 5.93
N TYR A 840 -26.44 2.78 5.88
CA TYR A 840 -26.65 1.35 5.79
C TYR A 840 -26.90 0.81 7.20
N SER A 841 -28.08 0.24 7.41
CA SER A 841 -28.46 -0.37 8.68
C SER A 841 -28.31 -1.89 8.60
N ASP A 842 -27.84 -2.48 9.69
CA ASP A 842 -27.79 -3.93 9.93
C ASP A 842 -29.12 -4.50 10.44
N GLY A 843 -30.13 -3.66 10.66
CA GLY A 843 -31.41 -4.05 11.27
C GLY A 843 -31.32 -4.24 12.78
N SER A 844 -30.32 -3.63 13.42
CA SER A 844 -30.03 -3.82 14.83
C SER A 844 -31.07 -3.27 15.80
N ASN A 845 -31.99 -2.41 15.36
CA ASN A 845 -32.86 -1.60 16.23
C ASN A 845 -32.10 -0.68 17.20
N ASN A 846 -30.80 -0.44 16.99
CA ASN A 846 -30.07 0.61 17.69
C ASN A 846 -30.51 1.99 17.19
N GLN A 847 -30.19 3.04 17.94
CA GLN A 847 -30.61 4.40 17.59
C GLN A 847 -29.42 5.25 17.17
N ILE A 848 -29.58 6.01 16.10
CA ILE A 848 -28.58 6.92 15.54
C ILE A 848 -29.11 8.34 15.41
N THR A 849 -28.23 9.33 15.52
CA THR A 849 -28.53 10.74 15.24
C THR A 849 -27.26 11.52 14.93
N ILE A 850 -27.39 12.80 14.62
CA ILE A 850 -26.29 13.76 14.55
C ILE A 850 -26.38 14.75 15.72
N SER A 851 -25.22 15.25 16.14
CA SER A 851 -25.09 16.35 17.08
C SER A 851 -24.51 17.58 16.40
N LEU A 852 -24.91 18.76 16.87
CA LEU A 852 -24.48 20.07 16.39
C LEU A 852 -24.03 20.94 17.56
N TYR A 853 -22.90 21.62 17.43
CA TYR A 853 -22.51 22.71 18.34
C TYR A 853 -23.34 23.95 18.07
N GLU A 854 -23.80 24.61 19.13
CA GLU A 854 -24.61 25.83 19.03
C GLU A 854 -23.82 27.09 19.39
N TYR A 855 -23.94 28.13 18.56
CA TYR A 855 -23.32 29.44 18.77
C TYR A 855 -24.37 30.56 18.79
N ILE A 856 -24.24 31.45 19.78
CA ILE A 856 -25.05 32.67 19.93
C ILE A 856 -24.12 33.88 19.92
N ALA A 857 -24.34 34.82 19.00
CA ALA A 857 -23.52 36.03 18.84
C ALA A 857 -22.01 35.76 18.72
N GLY A 858 -21.63 34.67 18.04
CA GLY A 858 -20.23 34.27 17.80
C GLY A 858 -19.52 33.67 19.02
N SER A 859 -20.26 33.21 20.02
CA SER A 859 -19.73 32.46 21.17
C SER A 859 -20.53 31.18 21.37
N LEU A 860 -19.84 30.10 21.74
CA LEU A 860 -20.46 28.82 22.09
C LEU A 860 -21.44 29.02 23.26
N SER A 861 -22.66 28.49 23.15
CA SER A 861 -23.69 28.64 24.18
C SER A 861 -23.36 27.84 25.46
N ASP A 862 -24.06 28.13 26.56
CA ASP A 862 -23.93 27.37 27.82
C ASP A 862 -24.50 25.93 27.69
N ASP A 863 -25.44 25.70 26.76
CA ASP A 863 -25.97 24.40 26.34
C ASP A 863 -25.30 23.98 25.01
N VAL A 864 -24.07 23.50 25.13
CA VAL A 864 -23.08 23.42 24.03
C VAL A 864 -23.51 22.57 22.81
N ILE A 865 -24.41 21.58 22.96
CA ILE A 865 -24.71 20.59 21.92
C ILE A 865 -26.21 20.37 21.77
N GLU A 866 -26.72 20.64 20.56
CA GLU A 866 -28.05 20.25 20.11
C GLU A 866 -28.00 18.90 19.40
N VAL A 867 -29.01 18.06 19.63
CA VAL A 867 -29.10 16.74 19.01
C VAL A 867 -30.36 16.61 18.21
N MET A 868 -30.25 16.01 17.02
CA MET A 868 -31.41 15.83 16.16
C MET A 868 -32.23 14.60 16.58
N ALA A 869 -33.45 14.49 16.06
CA ALA A 869 -34.34 13.38 16.38
C ALA A 869 -33.71 12.02 16.07
N TRP A 870 -33.65 11.17 17.10
CA TRP A 870 -33.10 9.82 17.04
C TRP A 870 -33.85 8.93 16.04
N GLN A 871 -33.11 8.28 15.16
CA GLN A 871 -33.61 7.32 14.18
C GLN A 871 -33.33 5.89 14.64
N GLU A 872 -34.35 5.05 14.65
CA GLU A 872 -34.21 3.63 15.00
C GLU A 872 -33.83 2.81 13.76
N LEU A 873 -32.72 2.07 13.84
CA LEU A 873 -32.12 1.24 12.79
C LEU A 873 -32.89 -0.08 12.58
N ASN A 874 -34.16 0.02 12.23
CA ASN A 874 -35.10 -1.10 12.08
C ASN A 874 -35.29 -1.59 10.62
N TRP A 875 -34.37 -1.24 9.73
CA TRP A 875 -34.31 -1.71 8.34
C TRP A 875 -32.96 -2.35 8.06
N THR A 876 -32.84 -3.08 6.94
CA THR A 876 -31.56 -3.60 6.45
C THR A 876 -31.27 -2.97 5.09
N GLY A 877 -30.04 -2.55 4.85
CA GLY A 877 -29.65 -1.85 3.63
C GLY A 877 -29.55 -0.33 3.78
N TRP A 878 -29.30 0.35 2.66
CA TRP A 878 -29.15 1.80 2.58
C TRP A 878 -30.48 2.55 2.70
N LYS A 879 -30.50 3.61 3.50
CA LYS A 879 -31.63 4.54 3.59
C LYS A 879 -31.12 5.96 3.69
N LEU A 880 -31.76 6.87 2.94
CA LEU A 880 -31.54 8.31 3.09
C LEU A 880 -32.30 8.81 4.32
N ILE A 881 -31.57 9.40 5.26
CA ILE A 881 -32.11 10.05 6.45
C ILE A 881 -31.99 11.56 6.28
N GLU A 882 -32.97 12.28 6.82
CA GLU A 882 -33.05 13.73 6.76
C GLU A 882 -33.39 14.32 8.12
N TRP A 883 -32.73 15.43 8.46
CA TRP A 883 -33.06 16.33 9.55
C TRP A 883 -33.26 17.77 9.02
N ASN A 884 -34.48 18.28 9.09
CA ASN A 884 -34.84 19.66 8.78
C ASN A 884 -34.70 20.52 10.04
N LEU A 885 -33.68 21.37 10.08
CA LEU A 885 -33.31 22.14 11.28
C LEU A 885 -34.36 23.21 11.66
N SER A 886 -35.31 23.51 10.77
CA SER A 886 -36.42 24.44 11.05
C SER A 886 -37.59 23.79 11.82
N GLU A 887 -37.65 22.47 11.87
CA GLU A 887 -38.78 21.72 12.44
C GLU A 887 -38.49 21.31 13.88
N SER A 888 -39.21 21.89 14.85
CA SER A 888 -39.00 21.60 16.28
C SER A 888 -39.21 20.13 16.66
N GLU A 889 -40.06 19.40 15.94
CA GLU A 889 -40.23 17.95 16.14
C GLU A 889 -39.02 17.10 15.73
N GLN A 890 -38.05 17.68 15.01
CA GLN A 890 -36.83 17.01 14.56
C GLN A 890 -35.64 17.28 15.48
N ILE A 891 -35.87 17.90 16.63
CA ILE A 891 -34.89 18.07 17.71
C ILE A 891 -35.11 16.94 18.72
N GLY A 892 -34.02 16.32 19.16
CA GLY A 892 -33.98 15.18 20.06
C GLY A 892 -33.43 15.50 21.44
N ASP A 893 -33.65 14.58 22.37
CA ASP A 893 -33.22 14.73 23.76
C ASP A 893 -31.80 14.18 23.95
N TRP A 894 -30.79 15.06 24.08
CA TRP A 894 -29.47 14.68 24.63
C TRP A 894 -28.62 15.90 25.00
N LEU A 895 -28.13 15.95 26.24
CA LEU A 895 -27.25 16.98 26.83
C LEU A 895 -27.78 18.43 26.88
N SER A 896 -28.50 18.90 25.85
CA SER A 896 -29.21 20.18 25.89
C SER A 896 -30.41 20.14 26.85
N ASN A 897 -30.61 21.24 27.58
CA ASN A 897 -31.70 21.40 28.54
C ASN A 897 -32.95 22.07 27.94
N ASP A 898 -32.83 22.77 26.81
CA ASP A 898 -33.93 23.53 26.20
C ASP A 898 -34.51 22.85 24.96
N GLN A 899 -33.72 22.01 24.26
CA GLN A 899 -34.10 21.28 23.05
C GLN A 899 -34.64 22.21 21.99
N THR A 900 -34.00 23.36 21.81
CA THR A 900 -34.40 24.38 20.86
C THR A 900 -33.25 24.82 20.00
N MET A 901 -33.47 24.88 18.69
CA MET A 901 -32.54 25.49 17.76
C MET A 901 -32.69 27.02 17.81
N ASP A 902 -32.11 27.68 18.83
CA ASP A 902 -32.19 29.14 19.01
C ASP A 902 -30.88 29.92 18.79
N GLY A 903 -29.77 29.21 18.58
CA GLY A 903 -28.50 29.72 18.05
C GLY A 903 -28.57 30.44 16.71
N ASP A 904 -27.62 31.37 16.51
CA ASP A 904 -27.41 32.10 15.26
C ASP A 904 -26.66 31.25 14.22
N GLU A 905 -25.79 30.34 14.69
CA GLU A 905 -24.92 29.47 13.87
C GLU A 905 -24.77 28.09 14.54
N TYR A 906 -24.68 27.04 13.74
CA TYR A 906 -24.43 25.67 14.19
C TYR A 906 -23.30 25.02 13.41
N PHE A 907 -22.62 24.05 14.02
CA PHE A 907 -21.54 23.31 13.39
C PHE A 907 -21.68 21.82 13.68
N LEU A 908 -21.34 20.96 12.72
CA LEU A 908 -21.39 19.52 12.94
C LEU A 908 -20.44 19.12 14.08
N ASP A 909 -20.98 18.41 15.08
CA ASP A 909 -20.20 17.83 16.16
C ASP A 909 -19.83 16.36 15.87
N GLY A 910 -20.79 15.58 15.39
CA GLY A 910 -20.55 14.18 15.08
C GLY A 910 -21.80 13.35 14.88
N ILE A 911 -21.59 12.05 14.78
CA ILE A 911 -22.64 11.03 14.67
C ILE A 911 -22.70 10.28 16.00
N LEU A 912 -23.91 10.13 16.53
CA LEU A 912 -24.15 9.51 17.83
C LEU A 912 -24.90 8.20 17.66
N LEU A 913 -24.52 7.18 18.44
CA LEU A 913 -25.17 5.88 18.48
C LEU A 913 -25.46 5.46 19.93
N LYS A 914 -26.62 4.86 20.17
CA LYS A 914 -26.96 4.23 21.46
C LYS A 914 -27.83 2.98 21.28
N PRO A 915 -27.87 2.06 22.27
CA PRO A 915 -28.76 0.92 22.19
C PRO A 915 -30.24 1.31 22.15
N GLY A 916 -31.01 0.64 21.29
CA GLY A 916 -32.48 0.70 21.32
C GLY A 916 -33.07 -0.33 22.28
N GLY A 917 -34.40 -0.31 22.45
CA GLY A 917 -35.10 -1.19 23.41
C GLY A 917 -34.95 -2.69 23.12
N GLU A 918 -34.76 -3.07 21.85
CA GLU A 918 -34.44 -4.42 21.38
C GLU A 918 -33.15 -4.42 20.53
N GLY A 919 -32.22 -3.52 20.87
CA GLY A 919 -30.97 -3.30 20.15
C GLY A 919 -30.04 -4.52 20.13
N LEU A 920 -29.42 -4.82 18.99
CA LEU A 920 -28.33 -5.80 18.92
C LEU A 920 -27.12 -5.29 19.71
N MET A 921 -26.43 -6.23 20.35
CA MET A 921 -25.26 -5.95 21.19
C MET A 921 -23.99 -5.64 20.38
N SER A 922 -23.95 -6.04 19.11
CA SER A 922 -22.83 -5.77 18.20
C SER A 922 -23.31 -5.80 16.77
N GLY A 923 -22.63 -5.09 15.89
CA GLY A 923 -22.95 -5.05 14.47
C GLY A 923 -22.08 -4.09 13.68
N LYS A 924 -22.49 -3.81 12.44
CA LYS A 924 -21.81 -2.90 11.51
C LYS A 924 -22.82 -2.00 10.82
N ILE A 925 -22.55 -0.71 10.83
CA ILE A 925 -23.33 0.29 10.08
C ILE A 925 -22.41 1.10 9.19
N TYR A 926 -22.95 1.62 8.09
CA TYR A 926 -22.17 2.41 7.12
C TYR A 926 -22.79 3.77 6.86
N PHE A 927 -21.96 4.75 6.53
CA PHE A 927 -22.33 6.15 6.30
C PHE A 927 -21.82 6.61 4.94
N ASP A 928 -22.66 7.32 4.19
CA ASP A 928 -22.28 7.84 2.90
C ASP A 928 -22.98 9.18 2.62
N ASP A 929 -22.34 10.04 1.81
CA ASP A 929 -22.91 11.29 1.28
C ASP A 929 -23.64 12.17 2.34
N LEU A 930 -22.95 12.52 3.44
CA LEU A 930 -23.41 13.53 4.40
C LEU A 930 -23.44 14.90 3.73
N ARG A 931 -24.61 15.56 3.71
CA ARG A 931 -24.86 16.72 2.85
C ARG A 931 -25.92 17.68 3.38
N ILE A 932 -25.85 18.92 2.93
CA ILE A 932 -26.88 19.95 3.06
C ILE A 932 -27.62 20.06 1.73
N ILE A 933 -28.96 20.17 1.77
CA ILE A 933 -29.77 20.22 0.55
C ILE A 933 -30.77 21.37 0.54
N SER A 934 -31.32 21.67 -0.63
CA SER A 934 -32.52 22.48 -0.82
C SER A 934 -33.52 21.78 -1.73
N LYS A 935 -34.81 21.89 -1.44
CA LYS A 935 -35.90 21.25 -2.20
C LYS A 935 -36.71 22.31 -2.96
N SER A 936 -37.00 22.03 -4.23
CA SER A 936 -37.88 22.85 -5.08
C SER A 936 -39.01 22.00 -5.65
N THR A 937 -40.14 22.63 -5.96
CA THR A 937 -41.31 21.97 -6.59
C THR A 937 -41.47 22.42 -8.03
N GLY A 938 -42.21 21.64 -8.83
CA GLY A 938 -42.45 21.91 -10.25
C GLY A 938 -41.56 21.10 -11.18
N THR A 939 -41.42 21.54 -12.44
CA THR A 939 -40.60 20.86 -13.43
C THR A 939 -39.12 21.15 -13.15
N PRO A 940 -38.27 20.12 -13.01
CA PRO A 940 -36.82 20.30 -12.88
C PRO A 940 -36.22 20.98 -14.13
N ILE A 941 -35.00 21.53 -14.02
CA ILE A 941 -34.35 22.18 -15.17
C ILE A 941 -34.06 21.11 -16.23
N GLU A 942 -34.24 21.47 -17.51
CA GLU A 942 -33.94 20.56 -18.62
C GLU A 942 -32.43 20.44 -18.74
N ASN A 943 -31.91 19.22 -18.67
CA ASN A 943 -30.51 18.93 -18.85
C ASN A 943 -30.15 19.00 -20.35
N ASP A 944 -28.98 19.53 -20.68
CA ASP A 944 -28.47 19.55 -22.06
C ASP A 944 -27.42 18.44 -22.23
N PRO A 945 -27.41 17.67 -23.32
CA PRO A 945 -26.47 16.57 -23.46
C PRO A 945 -25.03 17.09 -23.64
N PRO A 946 -24.03 16.46 -23.01
CA PRO A 946 -22.65 16.88 -23.13
C PRO A 946 -22.20 16.84 -24.60
N GLN A 947 -21.43 17.82 -25.01
CA GLN A 947 -20.92 17.92 -26.38
C GLN A 947 -19.54 17.27 -26.47
N ILE A 948 -19.45 16.13 -27.15
CA ILE A 948 -18.18 15.43 -27.36
C ILE A 948 -17.28 16.30 -28.26
N THR A 949 -16.19 16.82 -27.69
CA THR A 949 -15.38 17.88 -28.31
C THR A 949 -14.34 17.38 -29.28
N THR A 950 -13.90 16.12 -29.11
CA THR A 950 -12.91 15.50 -30.01
C THR A 950 -13.26 14.05 -30.23
N ILE A 951 -13.28 13.64 -31.49
CA ILE A 951 -13.27 12.23 -31.87
C ILE A 951 -11.80 11.78 -31.80
N PRO A 952 -11.44 10.71 -31.07
CA PRO A 952 -10.04 10.30 -30.93
C PRO A 952 -9.38 10.08 -32.29
N ASP A 953 -8.25 10.75 -32.53
CA ASP A 953 -7.42 10.55 -33.71
C ASP A 953 -6.67 9.22 -33.54
N THR A 954 -7.00 8.23 -34.37
CA THR A 954 -6.49 6.85 -34.25
C THR A 954 -5.11 6.73 -34.90
N THR A 955 -4.07 7.03 -34.12
CA THR A 955 -2.70 6.63 -34.45
C THR A 955 -2.17 5.71 -33.36
N ILE A 956 -2.00 4.43 -33.71
CA ILE A 956 -1.33 3.42 -32.87
C ILE A 956 0.18 3.57 -33.13
N GLU A 957 0.92 4.08 -32.16
CA GLU A 957 2.38 3.96 -32.12
C GLU A 957 2.76 2.89 -31.08
N ASN A 958 3.21 1.73 -31.57
CA ASN A 958 3.95 0.71 -30.80
C ASN A 958 3.18 -0.13 -29.75
N GLY A 959 2.29 -1.01 -30.21
CA GLY A 959 2.25 -2.40 -29.72
C GLY A 959 1.87 -2.71 -28.25
N ASP A 960 1.46 -1.75 -27.44
CA ASP A 960 0.86 -1.98 -26.11
C ASP A 960 -0.60 -1.48 -26.10
N ASN A 961 -1.48 -2.17 -25.36
CA ASN A 961 -2.91 -1.90 -25.05
C ASN A 961 -3.58 -0.73 -25.79
N PHE A 962 -4.65 -1.00 -26.55
CA PHE A 962 -5.42 0.06 -27.20
C PHE A 962 -6.18 0.86 -26.14
N TYR A 963 -5.91 2.17 -26.01
CA TYR A 963 -6.69 3.07 -25.16
C TYR A 963 -7.04 4.36 -25.90
N PHE A 964 -8.14 4.99 -25.53
CA PHE A 964 -8.54 6.29 -26.03
C PHE A 964 -9.08 7.18 -24.92
N PHE A 965 -8.95 8.50 -25.09
CA PHE A 965 -9.48 9.48 -24.16
C PHE A 965 -10.89 9.90 -24.58
N VAL A 966 -11.81 9.95 -23.62
CA VAL A 966 -13.18 10.44 -23.82
C VAL A 966 -13.23 11.91 -23.41
N ASN A 967 -13.19 12.81 -24.41
CA ASN A 967 -13.25 14.26 -24.19
C ASN A 967 -14.62 14.82 -24.59
N TYR A 968 -15.29 15.46 -23.64
CA TYR A 968 -16.55 16.16 -23.84
C TYR A 968 -16.57 17.49 -23.08
N THR A 969 -17.46 18.39 -23.45
CA THR A 969 -17.76 19.62 -22.71
C THR A 969 -19.20 19.61 -22.31
N ASP A 970 -19.45 19.99 -21.08
CA ASP A 970 -20.78 20.28 -20.59
C ASP A 970 -21.01 21.80 -20.53
N ASN A 971 -22.23 22.25 -20.75
CA ASN A 971 -22.63 23.64 -20.51
C ASN A 971 -22.94 23.91 -19.03
N ASN A 972 -23.03 22.88 -18.20
CA ASN A 972 -23.21 22.95 -16.76
C ASN A 972 -22.07 22.19 -16.05
N ASP A 973 -21.25 22.95 -15.31
CA ASP A 973 -20.05 22.44 -14.64
C ASP A 973 -20.34 21.73 -13.31
N HIS A 974 -21.60 21.76 -12.85
CA HIS A 974 -22.06 21.04 -11.65
C HIS A 974 -22.60 19.65 -11.93
N ASP A 975 -22.74 19.29 -13.21
CA ASP A 975 -23.29 18.01 -13.57
C ASP A 975 -22.26 16.90 -13.44
N THR A 976 -22.79 15.73 -13.18
CA THR A 976 -22.00 14.54 -12.93
C THR A 976 -22.15 13.60 -14.11
N HIS A 977 -21.04 13.04 -14.59
CA HIS A 977 -21.08 12.20 -15.77
C HIS A 977 -20.77 10.74 -15.46
N ARG A 978 -21.30 9.83 -16.28
CA ARG A 978 -20.86 8.42 -16.35
C ARG A 978 -20.52 8.10 -17.79
N ILE A 979 -19.30 7.63 -17.98
CA ILE A 979 -18.85 7.05 -19.25
C ILE A 979 -19.21 5.56 -19.23
N ILE A 980 -19.92 5.11 -20.27
CA ILE A 980 -20.25 3.70 -20.53
C ILE A 980 -19.65 3.34 -21.87
N VAL A 981 -19.10 2.14 -21.96
CA VAL A 981 -18.51 1.62 -23.20
C VAL A 981 -19.13 0.27 -23.47
N ASN A 982 -19.83 0.16 -24.61
CA ASN A 982 -20.44 -1.05 -25.10
C ASN A 982 -19.67 -1.56 -26.31
N THR A 983 -19.46 -2.87 -26.38
CA THR A 983 -18.89 -3.55 -27.54
C THR A 983 -19.93 -4.49 -28.13
N ASP A 984 -19.90 -4.69 -29.45
CA ASP A 984 -20.77 -5.66 -30.13
C ASP A 984 -20.30 -7.11 -29.98
N THR A 985 -19.23 -7.34 -29.22
CA THR A 985 -18.64 -8.67 -28.98
C THR A 985 -18.14 -8.81 -27.54
N SER A 986 -18.48 -9.93 -26.90
CA SER A 986 -17.99 -10.28 -25.56
C SER A 986 -16.50 -10.68 -25.52
N ALA A 987 -15.85 -10.79 -26.68
CA ALA A 987 -14.44 -11.13 -26.79
C ALA A 987 -13.50 -9.92 -26.57
N ILE A 988 -14.07 -8.74 -26.40
CA ILE A 988 -13.36 -7.51 -26.09
C ILE A 988 -13.91 -6.99 -24.77
N SER A 989 -13.02 -6.78 -23.81
CA SER A 989 -13.35 -6.16 -22.54
C SER A 989 -12.84 -4.72 -22.52
N THR A 990 -13.50 -3.86 -21.75
CA THR A 990 -13.15 -2.44 -21.65
C THR A 990 -13.01 -2.06 -20.19
N ILE A 991 -11.96 -1.29 -19.88
CA ILE A 991 -11.69 -0.78 -18.54
C ILE A 991 -11.75 0.75 -18.63
N ILE A 992 -12.65 1.34 -17.86
CA ILE A 992 -12.88 2.78 -17.83
C ILE A 992 -12.11 3.37 -16.63
N HIS A 993 -11.11 4.18 -16.91
CA HIS A 993 -10.28 4.86 -15.93
C HIS A 993 -10.78 6.30 -15.71
N GLY A 994 -11.90 6.42 -14.99
CA GLY A 994 -12.54 7.69 -14.64
C GLY A 994 -13.82 7.97 -15.44
N HIS A 995 -14.62 8.94 -14.99
CA HIS A 995 -15.87 9.33 -15.64
C HIS A 995 -15.97 10.81 -16.00
N THR A 996 -14.92 11.60 -15.79
CA THR A 996 -14.85 13.02 -16.18
C THR A 996 -14.34 13.18 -17.62
N SER A 997 -14.48 14.37 -18.19
CA SER A 997 -13.86 14.70 -19.47
C SER A 997 -12.34 14.47 -19.41
N GLY A 998 -11.79 13.79 -20.40
CA GLY A 998 -10.38 13.37 -20.44
C GLY A 998 -10.11 12.00 -19.79
N SER A 999 -11.14 11.25 -19.36
CA SER A 999 -10.96 9.89 -18.83
C SER A 999 -10.47 8.92 -19.90
N VAL A 1000 -9.69 7.92 -19.50
CA VAL A 1000 -9.10 6.92 -20.40
C VAL A 1000 -9.97 5.67 -20.43
N VAL A 1001 -10.29 5.18 -21.63
CA VAL A 1001 -10.86 3.85 -21.83
C VAL A 1001 -9.78 2.96 -22.40
N SER A 1002 -9.41 1.92 -21.65
CA SER A 1002 -8.51 0.85 -22.09
C SER A 1002 -9.33 -0.31 -22.66
N ILE A 1003 -8.88 -0.89 -23.76
CA ILE A 1003 -9.53 -2.00 -24.45
C ILE A 1003 -8.59 -3.20 -24.41
N ASP A 1004 -9.08 -4.30 -23.87
CA ASP A 1004 -8.42 -5.60 -23.88
C ASP A 1004 -9.16 -6.54 -24.84
N TYR A 1005 -8.40 -7.24 -25.66
CA TYR A 1005 -8.90 -7.96 -26.83
C TYR A 1005 -8.14 -9.28 -27.10
N GLU A 1006 -7.55 -9.93 -26.09
CA GLU A 1006 -6.72 -11.12 -26.30
C GLU A 1006 -7.52 -12.45 -26.49
N PRO A 1007 -7.31 -13.23 -27.58
CA PRO A 1007 -6.94 -12.83 -28.93
C PRO A 1007 -8.18 -12.83 -29.84
N TYR A 1008 -8.86 -11.69 -29.92
CA TYR A 1008 -9.96 -11.41 -30.83
C TYR A 1008 -9.44 -10.92 -32.17
N VAL A 1009 -9.73 -11.67 -33.24
CA VAL A 1009 -9.41 -11.29 -34.62
C VAL A 1009 -10.71 -10.95 -35.35
N GLY A 1010 -10.92 -9.67 -35.61
CA GLY A 1010 -12.12 -9.18 -36.29
C GLY A 1010 -12.20 -7.66 -36.31
N SER A 1011 -13.38 -7.16 -36.66
CA SER A 1011 -13.76 -5.76 -36.47
C SER A 1011 -14.82 -5.69 -35.39
N THR A 1012 -14.72 -4.73 -34.49
CA THR A 1012 -15.75 -4.47 -33.46
C THR A 1012 -16.26 -3.04 -33.57
N ASP A 1013 -17.54 -2.86 -33.27
CA ASP A 1013 -18.11 -1.55 -33.03
C ASP A 1013 -18.08 -1.27 -31.52
N ILE A 1014 -17.39 -0.20 -31.14
CA ILE A 1014 -17.39 0.32 -29.77
C ILE A 1014 -18.29 1.54 -29.74
N GLU A 1015 -19.35 1.44 -28.95
CA GLU A 1015 -20.22 2.55 -28.62
C GLU A 1015 -19.80 3.10 -27.26
N VAL A 1016 -19.62 4.41 -27.19
CA VAL A 1016 -19.30 5.11 -25.96
C VAL A 1016 -20.39 6.12 -25.69
N LEU A 1017 -20.96 6.01 -24.50
CA LEU A 1017 -22.02 6.86 -24.02
C LEU A 1017 -21.48 7.70 -22.87
N VAL A 1018 -21.70 9.00 -22.93
CA VAL A 1018 -21.49 9.89 -21.79
C VAL A 1018 -22.88 10.25 -21.30
N ASN A 1019 -23.30 9.58 -20.23
CA ASN A 1019 -24.51 9.94 -19.51
C ASN A 1019 -24.19 11.11 -18.60
N ASP A 1020 -25.12 12.04 -18.54
CA ASP A 1020 -25.01 13.26 -17.77
C ASP A 1020 -26.14 13.35 -16.75
N PHE A 1021 -25.82 13.82 -15.55
CA PHE A 1021 -26.67 13.81 -14.37
C PHE A 1021 -26.52 15.11 -13.58
N GLY A 1022 -27.43 16.06 -13.79
CA GLY A 1022 -27.45 17.31 -13.05
C GLY A 1022 -28.27 17.31 -11.75
N ILE A 1023 -28.00 18.29 -10.89
CA ILE A 1023 -28.75 18.51 -9.64
C ILE A 1023 -30.17 18.89 -9.97
N GLY A 1024 -31.10 17.96 -9.72
CA GLY A 1024 -32.49 18.20 -10.10
C GLY A 1024 -32.66 18.26 -11.61
N GLU A 1025 -31.85 17.54 -12.37
CA GLU A 1025 -31.98 17.44 -13.81
C GLU A 1025 -32.18 15.98 -14.22
N LEU A 1026 -32.84 15.76 -15.35
CA LEU A 1026 -33.07 14.42 -15.88
C LEU A 1026 -31.84 14.01 -16.69
N SER A 1027 -31.48 12.73 -16.69
CA SER A 1027 -30.29 12.32 -17.43
C SER A 1027 -30.45 12.51 -18.93
N ASP A 1028 -29.40 13.05 -19.55
CA ASP A 1028 -29.25 13.05 -20.99
C ASP A 1028 -27.98 12.28 -21.38
N THR A 1029 -27.91 11.85 -22.64
CA THR A 1029 -26.83 10.97 -23.12
C THR A 1029 -26.25 11.51 -24.42
N ALA A 1030 -24.96 11.77 -24.40
CA ALA A 1030 -24.19 11.93 -25.63
C ALA A 1030 -23.66 10.58 -26.09
N TYR A 1031 -23.86 10.25 -27.36
CA TYR A 1031 -23.37 9.00 -27.94
C TYR A 1031 -22.29 9.27 -28.99
N PHE A 1032 -21.30 8.39 -29.03
CA PHE A 1032 -20.44 8.22 -30.19
C PHE A 1032 -20.15 6.75 -30.45
N SER A 1033 -19.95 6.41 -31.72
CA SER A 1033 -19.54 5.07 -32.12
C SER A 1033 -18.22 5.16 -32.87
N LEU A 1034 -17.31 4.24 -32.58
CA LEU A 1034 -16.10 4.03 -33.36
C LEU A 1034 -16.06 2.56 -33.82
N THR A 1035 -15.68 2.34 -35.07
CA THR A 1035 -15.43 0.99 -35.59
C THR A 1035 -13.94 0.73 -35.57
N ILE A 1036 -13.52 -0.32 -34.88
CA ILE A 1036 -12.15 -0.84 -34.97
C ILE A 1036 -12.13 -1.88 -36.10
N GLY A 1037 -11.32 -1.66 -37.14
CA GLY A 1037 -11.22 -2.53 -38.31
C GLY A 1037 -10.09 -3.57 -38.24
N GLU A 1038 -10.06 -4.50 -39.20
CA GLU A 1038 -9.07 -5.60 -39.32
C GLU A 1038 -7.62 -5.15 -38.99
N ASN A 1039 -7.00 -5.87 -38.03
CA ASN A 1039 -5.65 -5.72 -37.42
C ASN A 1039 -5.62 -5.37 -35.91
N LEU A 1040 -6.62 -5.78 -35.12
CA LEU A 1040 -6.38 -6.08 -33.70
C LEU A 1040 -5.51 -7.35 -33.63
N THR A 1041 -4.19 -7.18 -33.76
CA THR A 1041 -3.21 -8.27 -33.68
C THR A 1041 -2.15 -7.87 -32.68
N SER A 1042 -1.88 -8.75 -31.71
CA SER A 1042 -0.71 -8.66 -30.85
C SER A 1042 0.55 -8.68 -31.71
N ASP A 1043 1.21 -7.53 -31.83
CA ASP A 1043 2.57 -7.45 -32.35
C ASP A 1043 3.58 -7.73 -31.22
N ILE A 1044 3.25 -8.67 -30.33
CA ILE A 1044 4.25 -9.43 -29.58
C ILE A 1044 4.77 -10.51 -30.53
N ASP A 1045 5.54 -10.07 -31.52
CA ASP A 1045 6.39 -10.94 -32.32
C ASP A 1045 7.55 -11.45 -31.45
N ILE A 1046 7.30 -12.49 -30.66
CA ILE A 1046 8.38 -13.35 -30.14
C ILE A 1046 8.92 -14.27 -31.25
N HIS A 1047 8.50 -14.11 -32.51
CA HIS A 1047 9.10 -14.89 -33.57
C HIS A 1047 10.49 -14.35 -33.92
N PRO A 1048 11.43 -15.27 -34.19
CA PRO A 1048 12.75 -14.86 -34.61
C PRO A 1048 12.70 -14.04 -35.89
N LYS A 1049 13.19 -12.80 -35.90
CA LYS A 1049 13.17 -11.94 -37.11
C LYS A 1049 14.02 -12.47 -38.29
N ASN A 1050 14.79 -13.56 -38.09
CA ASN A 1050 15.70 -14.12 -39.09
C ASN A 1050 15.64 -15.65 -39.15
N PHE A 1051 15.66 -16.23 -40.36
CA PHE A 1051 15.96 -17.65 -40.56
C PHE A 1051 17.46 -17.89 -40.30
N VAL A 1052 17.81 -18.53 -39.18
CA VAL A 1052 19.21 -18.74 -38.77
C VAL A 1052 19.43 -20.06 -38.01
N ILE A 1053 20.59 -20.70 -38.19
CA ILE A 1053 21.03 -21.81 -37.34
C ILE A 1053 21.71 -21.21 -36.09
N LYS A 1054 21.03 -21.31 -34.94
CA LYS A 1054 21.51 -20.91 -33.61
C LYS A 1054 22.59 -21.89 -33.10
N ASN A 1055 22.85 -21.89 -31.80
CA ASN A 1055 23.92 -22.66 -31.19
C ASN A 1055 23.72 -24.17 -31.38
N THR A 1056 24.81 -24.84 -31.73
CA THR A 1056 24.86 -26.31 -31.72
C THR A 1056 25.57 -26.73 -30.45
N TYR A 1057 24.90 -27.47 -29.58
CA TYR A 1057 25.43 -27.81 -28.26
C TYR A 1057 25.15 -29.27 -27.87
N PRO A 1058 26.10 -29.94 -27.19
CA PRO A 1058 27.51 -29.55 -27.09
C PRO A 1058 28.19 -29.52 -28.48
N ASN A 1059 29.27 -28.75 -28.68
CA ASN A 1059 30.09 -28.76 -29.90
C ASN A 1059 31.54 -28.33 -29.57
N PRO A 1060 32.52 -29.25 -29.46
CA PRO A 1060 32.49 -30.65 -29.91
C PRO A 1060 31.49 -31.54 -29.17
N PHE A 1061 30.93 -32.55 -29.84
CA PHE A 1061 29.86 -33.41 -29.32
C PHE A 1061 30.23 -34.90 -29.31
N ASN A 1062 29.58 -35.70 -28.45
CA ASN A 1062 29.78 -37.16 -28.34
C ASN A 1062 28.57 -37.89 -27.71
N PRO A 1063 27.85 -38.78 -28.41
CA PRO A 1063 27.65 -38.86 -29.85
C PRO A 1063 26.46 -37.98 -30.33
N THR A 1064 25.85 -37.20 -29.43
CA THR A 1064 24.64 -36.40 -29.72
C THR A 1064 24.95 -34.92 -29.73
N VAL A 1065 24.49 -34.20 -30.76
CA VAL A 1065 24.45 -32.74 -30.82
C VAL A 1065 23.02 -32.26 -30.98
N THR A 1066 22.65 -31.23 -30.23
CA THR A 1066 21.41 -30.48 -30.38
C THR A 1066 21.66 -29.32 -31.34
N ILE A 1067 20.78 -29.17 -32.33
CA ILE A 1067 20.79 -28.13 -33.35
C ILE A 1067 19.57 -27.27 -33.10
N ASP A 1068 19.82 -26.09 -32.56
CA ASP A 1068 18.84 -25.02 -32.38
C ASP A 1068 18.82 -24.14 -33.64
N PHE A 1069 17.62 -23.79 -34.12
CA PHE A 1069 17.44 -22.88 -35.25
C PHE A 1069 16.11 -22.13 -35.17
N ASP A 1070 16.12 -20.97 -35.80
CA ASP A 1070 15.00 -20.05 -35.85
C ASP A 1070 14.38 -20.03 -37.24
N ILE A 1071 13.05 -19.98 -37.29
CA ILE A 1071 12.25 -19.80 -38.49
C ILE A 1071 11.50 -18.47 -38.33
N ASP A 1072 11.73 -17.54 -39.26
CA ASP A 1072 11.18 -16.17 -39.25
C ASP A 1072 9.75 -16.05 -39.79
N ARG A 1073 9.36 -17.02 -40.61
CA ARG A 1073 8.02 -17.17 -41.17
C ARG A 1073 7.86 -18.59 -41.62
N GLN A 1074 6.64 -19.04 -41.89
CA GLN A 1074 6.43 -20.40 -42.35
C GLN A 1074 7.30 -20.70 -43.59
N ARG A 1075 8.15 -21.73 -43.48
CA ARG A 1075 9.12 -22.12 -44.51
C ARG A 1075 9.14 -23.63 -44.70
N THR A 1076 9.31 -24.05 -45.95
CA THR A 1076 9.70 -25.42 -46.27
C THR A 1076 11.23 -25.52 -46.18
N VAL A 1077 11.74 -26.31 -45.25
CA VAL A 1077 13.18 -26.43 -44.98
C VAL A 1077 13.65 -27.87 -45.13
N SER A 1078 14.79 -28.06 -45.78
CA SER A 1078 15.56 -29.31 -45.76
C SER A 1078 16.85 -29.11 -44.96
N ALA A 1079 17.20 -30.10 -44.14
CA ALA A 1079 18.45 -30.09 -43.38
C ALA A 1079 19.29 -31.33 -43.67
N HIS A 1080 20.54 -31.09 -44.08
CA HIS A 1080 21.51 -32.11 -44.46
C HIS A 1080 22.82 -31.94 -43.70
N ILE A 1081 23.48 -33.05 -43.40
CA ILE A 1081 24.81 -33.07 -42.79
C ILE A 1081 25.81 -33.58 -43.81
N PHE A 1082 26.89 -32.85 -44.01
CA PHE A 1082 27.97 -33.17 -44.94
C PHE A 1082 29.29 -33.43 -44.20
N ASN A 1083 30.12 -34.33 -44.74
CA ASN A 1083 31.49 -34.50 -44.26
C ASN A 1083 32.42 -33.42 -44.85
N ILE A 1084 33.69 -33.40 -44.43
CA ILE A 1084 34.69 -32.43 -44.93
C ILE A 1084 34.98 -32.55 -46.44
N ALA A 1085 34.66 -33.68 -47.06
CA ALA A 1085 34.77 -33.87 -48.52
C ALA A 1085 33.55 -33.35 -49.30
N GLY A 1086 32.53 -32.83 -48.60
CA GLY A 1086 31.28 -32.33 -49.21
C GLY A 1086 30.29 -33.43 -49.56
N GLU A 1087 30.50 -34.66 -49.10
CA GLU A 1087 29.56 -35.77 -49.32
C GLU A 1087 28.43 -35.71 -48.28
N LYS A 1088 27.18 -35.87 -48.73
CA LYS A 1088 26.02 -35.90 -47.83
C LYS A 1088 26.03 -37.18 -47.00
N VAL A 1089 26.00 -37.01 -45.68
CA VAL A 1089 26.11 -38.08 -44.69
C VAL A 1089 24.75 -38.44 -44.09
N LYS A 1090 23.93 -37.43 -43.80
CA LYS A 1090 22.61 -37.61 -43.18
C LYS A 1090 21.64 -36.55 -43.71
N THR A 1091 20.43 -36.95 -44.07
CA THR A 1091 19.28 -36.05 -44.14
C THR A 1091 18.58 -36.09 -42.77
N LEU A 1092 18.49 -34.94 -42.08
CA LEU A 1092 17.75 -34.82 -40.82
C LEU A 1092 16.25 -34.71 -41.09
N PHE A 1093 15.87 -33.91 -42.08
CA PHE A 1093 14.53 -33.78 -42.61
C PHE A 1093 14.60 -33.20 -44.03
N GLU A 1094 13.62 -33.51 -44.87
CA GLU A 1094 13.58 -33.11 -46.28
C GLU A 1094 12.23 -32.47 -46.59
N ASN A 1095 12.23 -31.25 -47.15
CA ASN A 1095 11.06 -30.46 -47.50
C ASN A 1095 10.00 -30.40 -46.39
N GLN A 1096 10.44 -30.25 -45.15
CA GLN A 1096 9.53 -30.19 -44.01
C GLN A 1096 9.06 -28.75 -43.82
N ASN A 1097 7.75 -28.54 -43.67
CA ASN A 1097 7.19 -27.24 -43.32
C ASN A 1097 7.38 -26.97 -41.83
N PHE A 1098 7.92 -25.80 -41.52
CA PHE A 1098 8.02 -25.27 -40.17
C PHE A 1098 7.27 -23.95 -40.10
N ASN A 1099 6.51 -23.75 -39.03
CA ASN A 1099 5.92 -22.46 -38.70
C ASN A 1099 6.97 -21.51 -38.10
N SER A 1100 6.67 -20.22 -38.06
CA SER A 1100 7.52 -19.22 -37.41
C SER A 1100 7.76 -19.57 -35.94
N GLY A 1101 8.98 -19.40 -35.45
CA GLY A 1101 9.37 -19.76 -34.07
C GLY A 1101 10.74 -20.44 -33.96
N ASN A 1102 11.12 -20.78 -32.73
CA ASN A 1102 12.34 -21.52 -32.41
C ASN A 1102 12.11 -23.03 -32.54
N HIS A 1103 13.06 -23.76 -33.11
CA HIS A 1103 12.97 -25.19 -33.36
C HIS A 1103 14.25 -25.91 -32.99
N ILE A 1104 14.11 -27.14 -32.48
CA ILE A 1104 15.24 -27.96 -32.02
C ILE A 1104 15.24 -29.33 -32.72
N LYS A 1105 16.39 -29.74 -33.25
CA LYS A 1105 16.62 -31.10 -33.78
C LYS A 1105 17.91 -31.70 -33.23
N LYS A 1106 17.93 -33.01 -33.02
CA LYS A 1106 19.11 -33.74 -32.52
C LYS A 1106 19.70 -34.64 -33.59
N TRP A 1107 21.03 -34.74 -33.62
CA TRP A 1107 21.74 -35.73 -34.44
C TRP A 1107 22.67 -36.59 -33.60
N HIS A 1108 22.59 -37.91 -33.78
CA HIS A 1108 23.31 -38.91 -32.99
C HIS A 1108 24.52 -39.52 -33.72
N ALA A 1109 25.24 -38.74 -34.53
CA ALA A 1109 26.43 -39.16 -35.30
C ALA A 1109 26.21 -40.43 -36.15
N ARG A 1110 25.06 -40.56 -36.81
CA ARG A 1110 24.72 -41.68 -37.71
C ARG A 1110 24.42 -41.19 -39.12
N ASN A 1111 24.74 -41.99 -40.13
CA ASN A 1111 24.37 -41.72 -41.53
C ASN A 1111 22.92 -42.15 -41.82
N ASP A 1112 22.44 -41.95 -43.04
CA ASP A 1112 21.06 -42.31 -43.44
C ASP A 1112 20.75 -43.81 -43.36
N LEU A 1113 21.76 -44.67 -43.43
CA LEU A 1113 21.63 -46.12 -43.25
C LEU A 1113 21.68 -46.55 -41.77
N GLY A 1114 21.78 -45.59 -40.83
CA GLY A 1114 21.83 -45.83 -39.39
C GLY A 1114 23.20 -46.22 -38.85
N TYR A 1115 24.26 -46.28 -39.68
CA TYR A 1115 25.62 -46.59 -39.24
C TYR A 1115 26.29 -45.36 -38.60
N LYS A 1116 27.09 -45.58 -37.55
CA LYS A 1116 27.88 -44.51 -36.92
C LYS A 1116 28.90 -43.94 -37.91
N VAL A 1117 29.05 -42.62 -37.91
CA VAL A 1117 30.01 -41.91 -38.75
C VAL A 1117 31.38 -41.82 -38.07
N SER A 1118 32.43 -41.54 -38.83
CA SER A 1118 33.80 -41.37 -38.30
C SER A 1118 33.93 -40.10 -37.44
N ASN A 1119 34.86 -40.07 -36.48
CA ASN A 1119 35.18 -38.81 -35.77
C ASN A 1119 35.72 -37.78 -36.77
N GLY A 1120 35.37 -36.51 -36.61
CA GLY A 1120 35.82 -35.46 -37.52
C GLY A 1120 34.91 -34.25 -37.60
N ILE A 1121 35.21 -33.38 -38.57
CA ILE A 1121 34.44 -32.17 -38.85
C ILE A 1121 33.30 -32.49 -39.81
N TYR A 1122 32.11 -32.06 -39.44
CA TYR A 1122 30.90 -32.11 -40.26
C TYR A 1122 30.32 -30.71 -40.40
N PHE A 1123 29.51 -30.51 -41.45
CA PHE A 1123 28.77 -29.29 -41.66
C PHE A 1123 27.29 -29.59 -41.76
N ILE A 1124 26.50 -28.92 -40.93
CA ILE A 1124 25.06 -28.92 -41.09
C ILE A 1124 24.65 -27.81 -42.05
N GLN A 1125 23.78 -28.13 -43.00
CA GLN A 1125 23.30 -27.22 -44.03
C GLN A 1125 21.79 -27.23 -44.03
N PHE A 1126 21.19 -26.05 -43.93
CA PHE A 1126 19.75 -25.83 -44.07
C PHE A 1126 19.49 -25.14 -45.40
N VAL A 1127 18.52 -25.65 -46.15
CA VAL A 1127 18.10 -25.12 -47.44
C VAL A 1127 16.62 -24.83 -47.40
N SER A 1128 16.25 -23.59 -47.71
CA SER A 1128 14.86 -23.17 -47.88
C SER A 1128 14.79 -22.13 -48.99
N GLU A 1129 13.99 -22.39 -50.02
CA GLU A 1129 13.89 -21.54 -51.20
C GLU A 1129 15.27 -21.20 -51.81
N ASN A 1130 15.70 -19.93 -51.73
CA ASN A 1130 17.00 -19.44 -52.20
C ASN A 1130 18.02 -19.20 -51.08
N ILE A 1131 17.70 -19.56 -49.83
CA ILE A 1131 18.55 -19.33 -48.65
C ILE A 1131 19.24 -20.65 -48.27
N LEU A 1132 20.56 -20.57 -48.10
CA LEU A 1132 21.41 -21.66 -47.65
C LEU A 1132 22.20 -21.23 -46.42
N LEU A 1133 21.96 -21.89 -45.30
CA LEU A 1133 22.66 -21.67 -44.03
C LEU A 1133 23.57 -22.85 -43.75
N GLN A 1134 24.77 -22.61 -43.23
CA GLN A 1134 25.70 -23.68 -42.92
C GLN A 1134 26.43 -23.42 -41.60
N ARG A 1135 26.54 -24.45 -40.75
CA ARG A 1135 27.27 -24.38 -39.47
C ARG A 1135 28.18 -25.58 -39.29
N LYS A 1136 29.36 -25.35 -38.72
CA LYS A 1136 30.37 -26.39 -38.45
C LYS A 1136 30.07 -27.10 -37.13
N ILE A 1137 30.09 -28.43 -37.13
CA ILE A 1137 29.99 -29.27 -35.93
C ILE A 1137 31.17 -30.26 -35.88
N ILE A 1138 31.67 -30.55 -34.69
CA ILE A 1138 32.86 -31.39 -34.47
C ILE A 1138 32.47 -32.62 -33.65
N TYR A 1139 32.52 -33.80 -34.28
CA TYR A 1139 32.29 -35.06 -33.59
C TYR A 1139 33.60 -35.59 -33.00
N VAL A 1140 33.65 -35.71 -31.68
CA VAL A 1140 34.75 -36.31 -30.91
C VAL A 1140 34.24 -37.54 -30.17
N LYS A 1141 35.13 -38.49 -29.91
CA LYS A 1141 34.77 -39.76 -29.27
C LYS A 1141 35.33 -39.84 -27.87
#